data_AF-A0A6L5XYW9-F1
#
_entry.id   AF-A0A6L5XYW9-F1
#
_cell.length_a   1.000
_cell.length_b   1.000
_cell.length_c   1.000
_cell.angle_alpha   90.00
_cell.angle_beta   90.00
_cell.angle_gamma   90.00
#
_symmetry.space_group_name_H-M   'P 1'
#
loop_
_entity.id
_entity.type
_entity.pdbx_description
1 polymer ?
#
loop_
_entity_poly.entity_id
_entity_poly.type
_entity_poly.pdbx_seq_one_letter_code
_entity_poly.pdbx_strand_id
1 'polypeptide(L)'
;MIIQHNMQAANANRMLGNIVTNQSKSTEKLSSGYRINRAGDDAAGLAISEKMRGQIRGLTKASTNAQDGISMIQTAEGALTETHSILQRMRELSVQAANDTNTDDDRTQIQNEIDKLTQEVDRIANTTEFNTKKLLDGSRQGSVNEKAGSTNIDGTFGNGNVSAAITTDGSAKAAFTDVIRIEVTQDFTDGQSTKGTSKLSNEQINKINQLITTAGAVTLDPVLQEAAGVSITGVYSADKSTEENIAGALGAAKGVLSTLESAAATSSTAVSENKEAVVKTVDNILKLAEITKAANGDTFLKAGVTKEDLTNAVNKYIDALVKDGKAAGAGDSNEIKAANTELKGLFDTANTQNIGKAVAATSVDVAAKHKKGDGTDVALVQSGALATTDNLSKAATDTFGLLDTFAKSVASTAITNNVNQAKVAQVQDVVDVLGNTELATAIVDYKKAVSDKAAADANANATDKLKEEAQAKVDSTKAQLDKLNTDKSVIDVKDLFGNTADSAAFKISDAVDKNNELKITLKNKSGDDTVITISNANKLKAGDVLTITSDAMVESKQAETGKDAFHLQVGANAGQEVALGINSMKAKDLNIVQTKDGVEGESLKVTSQADASLAVKAYDMAIQKVSTERAKMGATQNRLEHTIANLDTSAENLQSAESRIRDVNMAKEMVDYSKNNILQQAAQSMLAQANQSTQGVLSLLR
;
A
#
# COMPACT_ATOMS: atom_id res chain seq x y z
N MET A 1 4.71 -15.34 105.60
CA MET A 1 3.76 -14.48 104.86
C MET A 1 4.49 -13.16 104.61
N ILE A 2 4.71 -12.78 103.35
CA ILE A 2 5.44 -11.54 103.01
C ILE A 2 4.41 -10.41 102.98
N ILE A 3 4.58 -9.38 103.82
CA ILE A 3 3.56 -8.34 104.07
C ILE A 3 3.74 -7.13 103.15
N GLN A 4 4.97 -6.81 102.75
CA GLN A 4 5.26 -5.64 101.91
C GLN A 4 4.77 -5.77 100.45
N HIS A 5 4.54 -7.00 99.97
CA HIS A 5 4.04 -7.26 98.62
C HIS A 5 2.80 -8.17 98.67
N ASN A 6 1.62 -7.59 98.42
CA ASN A 6 0.39 -8.36 98.31
C ASN A 6 0.23 -8.93 96.90
N MET A 7 0.71 -10.16 96.72
CA MET A 7 0.65 -10.86 95.44
C MET A 7 -0.79 -11.20 95.00
N GLN A 8 -1.73 -11.39 95.95
CA GLN A 8 -3.14 -11.67 95.63
C GLN A 8 -3.84 -10.42 95.08
N ALA A 9 -3.65 -9.26 95.72
CA ALA A 9 -4.16 -7.99 95.20
C ALA A 9 -3.44 -7.58 93.90
N ALA A 10 -2.12 -7.83 93.76
CA ALA A 10 -1.39 -7.57 92.52
C ALA A 10 -1.85 -8.49 91.37
N ASN A 11 -2.22 -9.74 91.65
CA ASN A 11 -2.82 -10.62 90.66
C ASN A 11 -4.26 -10.20 90.30
N ALA A 12 -5.08 -9.86 91.30
CA ALA A 12 -6.44 -9.34 91.08
C ALA A 12 -6.44 -8.02 90.30
N ASN A 13 -5.47 -7.13 90.55
CA ASN A 13 -5.29 -5.87 89.81
C ASN A 13 -4.86 -6.14 88.36
N ARG A 14 -3.90 -7.06 88.13
CA ARG A 14 -3.54 -7.51 86.77
C ARG A 14 -4.74 -8.10 86.03
N MET A 15 -5.55 -8.93 86.69
CA MET A 15 -6.78 -9.49 86.10
C MET A 15 -7.84 -8.42 85.82
N LEU A 16 -8.02 -7.45 86.73
CA LEU A 16 -8.91 -6.31 86.52
C LEU A 16 -8.43 -5.46 85.33
N GLY A 17 -7.14 -5.19 85.20
CA GLY A 17 -6.56 -4.49 84.05
C GLY A 17 -6.80 -5.22 82.73
N ASN A 18 -6.68 -6.55 82.72
CA ASN A 18 -6.99 -7.38 81.55
C ASN A 18 -8.50 -7.32 81.20
N ILE A 19 -9.39 -7.39 82.20
CA ILE A 19 -10.84 -7.31 81.99
C ILE A 19 -11.25 -5.93 81.48
N VAL A 20 -10.71 -4.85 82.04
CA VAL A 20 -10.96 -3.47 81.60
C VAL A 20 -10.47 -3.27 80.15
N THR A 21 -9.31 -3.84 79.80
CA THR A 21 -8.80 -3.81 78.43
C THR A 21 -9.71 -4.57 77.46
N ASN A 22 -10.20 -5.75 77.85
CA ASN A 22 -11.13 -6.55 77.04
C ASN A 22 -12.50 -5.87 76.89
N GLN A 23 -13.04 -5.28 77.96
CA GLN A 23 -14.26 -4.48 77.91
C GLN A 23 -14.09 -3.29 76.97
N SER A 24 -12.96 -2.57 77.05
CA SER A 24 -12.64 -1.44 76.16
C SER A 24 -12.59 -1.87 74.68
N LYS A 25 -12.01 -3.05 74.40
CA LYS A 25 -12.00 -3.64 73.05
C LYS A 25 -13.40 -4.01 72.58
N SER A 26 -14.24 -4.60 73.43
CA SER A 26 -15.64 -4.90 73.09
C SER A 26 -16.45 -3.62 72.84
N THR A 27 -16.23 -2.55 73.63
CA THR A 27 -16.86 -1.25 73.35
C THR A 27 -16.39 -0.64 72.04
N GLU A 28 -15.11 -0.78 71.68
CA GLU A 28 -14.57 -0.30 70.41
C GLU A 28 -15.18 -1.04 69.23
N LYS A 29 -15.33 -2.38 69.32
CA LYS A 29 -15.97 -3.21 68.29
C LYS A 29 -17.46 -2.94 68.16
N LEU A 30 -18.19 -2.80 69.28
CA LEU A 30 -19.61 -2.46 69.26
C LEU A 30 -19.88 -1.06 68.70
N SER A 31 -19.02 -0.09 69.02
CA SER A 31 -19.16 1.29 68.53
C SER A 31 -18.82 1.43 67.05
N SER A 32 -17.86 0.64 66.54
CA SER A 32 -17.43 0.69 65.14
C SER A 32 -18.25 -0.22 64.22
N GLY A 33 -18.92 -1.23 64.77
CA GLY A 33 -19.57 -2.29 64.00
C GLY A 33 -18.59 -3.27 63.36
N TYR A 34 -17.28 -3.07 63.53
CA TYR A 34 -16.24 -3.91 62.95
C TYR A 34 -15.55 -4.76 64.03
N ARG A 35 -15.34 -6.03 63.70
CA ARG A 35 -14.56 -7.01 64.47
C ARG A 35 -13.07 -6.71 64.43
N ILE A 36 -12.56 -6.16 63.31
CA ILE A 36 -11.14 -5.84 63.07
C ILE A 36 -11.00 -4.32 62.93
N ASN A 37 -10.54 -3.65 63.99
CA ASN A 37 -10.36 -2.19 64.01
C ASN A 37 -8.88 -1.77 63.89
N ARG A 38 -7.97 -2.62 64.36
CA ARG A 38 -6.53 -2.35 64.34
C ARG A 38 -5.79 -3.54 63.73
N ALA A 39 -4.60 -3.31 63.18
CA ALA A 39 -3.75 -4.38 62.63
C ALA A 39 -3.36 -5.45 63.66
N GLY A 40 -3.39 -5.11 64.95
CA GLY A 40 -3.13 -6.04 66.05
C GLY A 40 -4.28 -7.01 66.38
N ASP A 41 -5.49 -6.78 65.85
CA ASP A 41 -6.64 -7.68 66.08
C ASP A 41 -6.61 -8.89 65.14
N ASP A 42 -6.32 -8.67 63.86
CA ASP A 42 -6.06 -9.69 62.84
C ASP A 42 -5.35 -9.05 61.63
N ALA A 43 -4.03 -9.26 61.53
CA ALA A 43 -3.22 -8.67 60.46
C ALA A 43 -3.57 -9.24 59.07
N ALA A 44 -3.88 -10.54 58.98
CA ALA A 44 -4.20 -11.19 57.71
C ALA A 44 -5.62 -10.83 57.25
N GLY A 45 -6.60 -10.83 58.17
CA GLY A 45 -7.96 -10.40 57.91
C GLY A 45 -8.05 -8.93 57.50
N LEU A 46 -7.25 -8.05 58.12
CA LEU A 46 -7.14 -6.65 57.70
C LEU A 46 -6.57 -6.53 56.28
N ALA A 47 -5.48 -7.24 55.95
CA ALA A 47 -4.89 -7.18 54.62
C ALA A 47 -5.84 -7.70 53.51
N ILE A 48 -6.56 -8.79 53.78
CA ILE A 48 -7.55 -9.35 52.83
C ILE A 48 -8.73 -8.39 52.66
N SER A 49 -9.26 -7.83 53.76
CA SER A 49 -10.38 -6.89 53.70
C SER A 49 -10.01 -5.58 52.99
N GLU A 50 -8.80 -5.06 53.16
CA GLU A 50 -8.33 -3.88 52.40
C GLU A 50 -8.16 -4.20 50.91
N LYS A 51 -7.69 -5.40 50.55
CA LYS A 51 -7.67 -5.85 49.15
C LYS A 51 -9.08 -5.97 48.57
N MET A 52 -10.02 -6.57 49.32
CA MET A 52 -11.43 -6.68 48.92
C MET A 52 -12.08 -5.30 48.77
N ARG A 53 -11.81 -4.36 49.68
CA ARG A 53 -12.26 -2.96 49.55
C ARG A 53 -11.69 -2.28 48.30
N GLY A 54 -10.41 -2.49 48.02
CA GLY A 54 -9.78 -2.01 46.79
C GLY A 54 -10.46 -2.57 45.54
N GLN A 55 -10.74 -3.87 45.53
CA GLN A 55 -11.46 -4.54 44.45
C GLN A 55 -12.90 -4.06 44.31
N ILE A 56 -13.66 -3.95 45.40
CA ILE A 56 -15.05 -3.43 45.39
C ILE A 56 -15.06 -2.02 44.79
N ARG A 57 -14.18 -1.11 45.26
CA ARG A 57 -14.08 0.24 44.68
C ARG A 57 -13.69 0.21 43.21
N GLY A 58 -12.78 -0.69 42.83
CA GLY A 58 -12.39 -0.91 41.43
C GLY A 58 -13.55 -1.39 40.56
N LEU A 59 -14.33 -2.36 41.04
CA LEU A 59 -15.51 -2.90 40.36
C LEU A 59 -16.63 -1.86 40.25
N THR A 60 -16.91 -1.10 41.32
CA THR A 60 -17.88 0.01 41.27
C THR A 60 -17.46 1.08 40.26
N LYS A 61 -16.17 1.42 40.21
CA LYS A 61 -15.66 2.36 39.20
C LYS A 61 -15.71 1.79 37.78
N ALA A 62 -15.42 0.51 37.61
CA ALA A 62 -15.59 -0.17 36.33
C ALA A 62 -17.05 -0.20 35.88
N SER A 63 -18.00 -0.39 36.80
CA SER A 63 -19.44 -0.33 36.55
C SER A 63 -19.86 1.07 36.06
N THR A 64 -19.40 2.14 36.75
CA THR A 64 -19.61 3.53 36.29
C THR A 64 -18.95 3.81 34.93
N ASN A 65 -17.71 3.35 34.70
CA ASN A 65 -17.04 3.51 33.41
C ASN A 65 -17.81 2.80 32.27
N ALA A 66 -18.39 1.63 32.55
CA ALA A 66 -19.24 0.92 31.59
C ALA A 66 -20.54 1.68 31.31
N GLN A 67 -21.15 2.31 32.33
CA GLN A 67 -22.30 3.20 32.16
C GLN A 67 -21.96 4.43 31.31
N ASP A 68 -20.82 5.09 31.57
CA ASP A 68 -20.33 6.20 30.74
C ASP A 68 -20.11 5.75 29.28
N GLY A 69 -19.64 4.51 29.10
CA GLY A 69 -19.54 3.85 27.80
C GLY A 69 -20.88 3.67 27.10
N ILE A 70 -21.92 3.24 27.82
CA ILE A 70 -23.28 3.15 27.30
C ILE A 70 -23.78 4.54 26.90
N SER A 71 -23.57 5.57 27.72
CA SER A 71 -23.98 6.94 27.38
C SER A 71 -23.26 7.48 26.14
N MET A 72 -21.97 7.16 25.97
CA MET A 72 -21.22 7.50 24.76
C MET A 72 -21.78 6.77 23.52
N ILE A 73 -22.07 5.46 23.65
CA ILE A 73 -22.67 4.67 22.57
C ILE A 73 -24.05 5.21 22.19
N GLN A 74 -24.90 5.54 23.16
CA GLN A 74 -26.23 6.12 22.92
C GLN A 74 -26.16 7.49 22.23
N THR A 75 -25.17 8.32 22.58
CA THR A 75 -24.94 9.60 21.91
C THR A 75 -24.57 9.40 20.44
N ALA A 76 -23.68 8.45 20.16
CA ALA A 76 -23.34 8.10 18.79
C ALA A 76 -24.49 7.43 18.03
N GLU A 77 -25.25 6.52 18.66
CA GLU A 77 -26.41 5.87 18.05
C GLU A 77 -27.52 6.88 17.71
N GLY A 78 -27.75 7.88 18.56
CA GLY A 78 -28.67 8.99 18.27
C GLY A 78 -28.25 9.75 17.01
N ALA A 79 -26.97 10.11 16.92
CA ALA A 79 -26.42 10.74 15.72
C ALA A 79 -26.52 9.84 14.47
N LEU A 80 -26.23 8.54 14.60
CA LEU A 80 -26.38 7.57 13.50
C LEU A 80 -27.84 7.38 13.07
N THR A 81 -28.79 7.54 13.98
CA THR A 81 -30.22 7.47 13.66
C THR A 81 -30.63 8.66 12.79
N GLU A 82 -30.16 9.87 13.12
CA GLU A 82 -30.37 11.05 12.27
C GLU A 82 -29.69 10.89 10.91
N THR A 83 -28.43 10.46 10.87
CA THR A 83 -27.73 10.17 9.61
C THR A 83 -28.49 9.13 8.76
N HIS A 84 -29.03 8.08 9.37
CA HIS A 84 -29.81 7.06 8.68
C HIS A 84 -31.11 7.63 8.08
N SER A 85 -31.86 8.43 8.84
CA SER A 85 -33.07 9.10 8.34
C SER A 85 -32.77 10.09 7.21
N ILE A 86 -31.67 10.84 7.32
CA ILE A 86 -31.22 11.74 6.26
C ILE A 86 -30.84 10.97 4.99
N LEU A 87 -30.12 9.84 5.11
CA LEU A 87 -29.79 8.99 3.97
C LEU A 87 -31.02 8.36 3.31
N GLN A 88 -32.01 7.94 4.10
CA GLN A 88 -33.30 7.49 3.56
C GLN A 88 -34.01 8.61 2.79
N ARG A 89 -33.99 9.85 3.30
CA ARG A 89 -34.54 11.01 2.59
C ARG A 89 -33.78 11.30 1.29
N MET A 90 -32.45 11.26 1.30
CA MET A 90 -31.63 11.42 0.09
C MET A 90 -31.93 10.33 -0.95
N ARG A 91 -32.18 9.10 -0.51
CA ARG A 91 -32.62 8.00 -1.38
C ARG A 91 -33.99 8.27 -1.99
N GLU A 92 -34.98 8.71 -1.20
CA GLU A 92 -36.31 9.06 -1.71
C GLU A 92 -36.25 10.15 -2.78
N LEU A 93 -35.48 11.21 -2.52
CA LEU A 93 -35.24 12.30 -3.47
C LEU A 93 -34.57 11.79 -4.76
N SER A 94 -33.63 10.86 -4.64
CA SER A 94 -32.98 10.24 -5.80
C SER A 94 -33.95 9.38 -6.61
N VAL A 95 -34.83 8.61 -5.95
CA VAL A 95 -35.91 7.86 -6.62
C VAL A 95 -36.89 8.81 -7.30
N GLN A 96 -37.22 9.94 -6.66
CA GLN A 96 -38.05 10.97 -7.27
C GLN A 96 -37.37 11.52 -8.52
N ALA A 97 -36.10 11.97 -8.43
CA ALA A 97 -35.33 12.54 -9.53
C ALA A 97 -35.13 11.54 -10.70
N ALA A 98 -35.11 10.24 -10.43
CA ALA A 98 -34.97 9.18 -11.43
C ALA A 98 -36.21 8.98 -12.33
N ASN A 99 -37.33 9.67 -12.07
CA ASN A 99 -38.48 9.66 -12.97
C ASN A 99 -38.28 10.63 -14.15
N ASP A 100 -38.70 10.21 -15.35
CA ASP A 100 -38.68 11.02 -16.58
C ASP A 100 -39.74 12.14 -16.60
N THR A 101 -40.69 12.12 -15.67
CA THR A 101 -41.73 13.15 -15.55
C THR A 101 -41.22 14.46 -14.96
N ASN A 102 -40.03 14.47 -14.36
CA ASN A 102 -39.42 15.66 -13.77
C ASN A 102 -38.62 16.42 -14.83
N THR A 103 -38.70 17.75 -14.77
CA THR A 103 -37.88 18.63 -15.62
C THR A 103 -36.46 18.77 -15.07
N ASP A 104 -35.54 19.27 -15.89
CA ASP A 104 -34.16 19.55 -15.45
C ASP A 104 -34.12 20.61 -14.33
N ASP A 105 -35.08 21.54 -14.32
CA ASP A 105 -35.25 22.51 -13.23
C ASP A 105 -35.69 21.83 -11.92
N ASP A 106 -36.63 20.88 -11.99
CA ASP A 106 -37.07 20.10 -10.82
C ASP A 106 -35.92 19.27 -10.23
N ARG A 107 -35.11 18.64 -11.09
CA ARG A 107 -33.92 17.88 -10.67
C ARG A 107 -32.86 18.78 -10.04
N THR A 108 -32.74 20.02 -10.49
CA THR A 108 -31.84 21.01 -9.87
C THR A 108 -32.33 21.41 -8.49
N GLN A 109 -33.65 21.51 -8.25
CA GLN A 109 -34.17 21.78 -6.91
C GLN A 109 -34.00 20.58 -5.96
N ILE A 110 -34.20 19.36 -6.46
CA ILE A 110 -33.91 18.14 -5.71
C ILE A 110 -32.41 18.07 -5.35
N GLN A 111 -31.53 18.43 -6.29
CA GLN A 111 -30.09 18.51 -6.05
C GLN A 111 -29.76 19.48 -4.91
N ASN A 112 -30.38 20.66 -4.88
CA ASN A 112 -30.17 21.61 -3.79
C ASN A 112 -30.57 21.05 -2.42
N GLU A 113 -31.65 20.26 -2.35
CA GLU A 113 -32.06 19.58 -1.11
C GLU A 113 -31.02 18.52 -0.72
N ILE A 114 -30.57 17.69 -1.67
CA ILE A 114 -29.52 16.69 -1.44
C ILE A 114 -28.22 17.35 -0.96
N ASP A 115 -27.78 18.45 -1.56
CA ASP A 115 -26.58 19.20 -1.13
C ASP A 115 -26.67 19.63 0.34
N LYS A 116 -27.85 20.08 0.78
CA LYS A 116 -28.08 20.45 2.17
C LYS A 116 -28.10 19.25 3.11
N LEU A 117 -28.69 18.14 2.69
CA LEU A 117 -28.69 16.91 3.45
C LEU A 117 -27.27 16.33 3.58
N THR A 118 -26.45 16.39 2.53
CA THR A 118 -25.04 15.99 2.58
C THR A 118 -24.24 16.87 3.55
N GLN A 119 -24.42 18.20 3.48
CA GLN A 119 -23.82 19.13 4.45
C GLN A 119 -24.24 18.81 5.88
N GLU A 120 -25.49 18.41 6.09
CA GLU A 120 -26.00 18.05 7.40
C GLU A 120 -25.42 16.72 7.91
N VAL A 121 -25.24 15.72 7.04
CA VAL A 121 -24.53 14.48 7.39
C VAL A 121 -23.09 14.78 7.81
N ASP A 122 -22.37 15.60 7.04
CA ASP A 122 -21.00 16.03 7.41
C ASP A 122 -20.97 16.82 8.71
N ARG A 123 -21.95 17.70 8.93
CA ARG A 123 -22.08 18.45 10.18
C ARG A 123 -22.28 17.50 11.35
N ILE A 124 -23.19 16.53 11.27
CA ILE A 124 -23.45 15.54 12.32
C ILE A 124 -22.16 14.74 12.60
N ALA A 125 -21.48 14.26 11.56
CA ALA A 125 -20.24 13.50 11.71
C ALA A 125 -19.13 14.30 12.43
N ASN A 126 -18.96 15.58 12.08
CA ASN A 126 -17.91 16.44 12.63
C ASN A 126 -18.26 17.08 13.99
N THR A 127 -19.54 17.28 14.29
CA THR A 127 -19.99 17.94 15.54
C THR A 127 -20.31 16.96 16.66
N THR A 128 -20.66 15.71 16.36
CA THR A 128 -20.99 14.70 17.37
C THR A 128 -19.78 14.41 18.27
N GLU A 129 -19.91 14.76 19.55
CA GLU A 129 -18.87 14.58 20.55
C GLU A 129 -19.41 14.14 21.89
N PHE A 130 -18.61 13.36 22.61
CA PHE A 130 -18.85 13.02 24.01
C PHE A 130 -17.64 13.44 24.83
N ASN A 131 -17.85 14.33 25.80
CA ASN A 131 -16.78 14.88 26.63
C ASN A 131 -15.60 15.40 25.78
N THR A 132 -15.89 16.27 24.78
CA THR A 132 -14.95 16.85 23.80
C THR A 132 -14.28 15.87 22.83
N LYS A 133 -14.60 14.57 22.90
CA LYS A 133 -14.07 13.56 21.97
C LYS A 133 -15.03 13.37 20.81
N LYS A 134 -14.55 13.57 19.58
CA LYS A 134 -15.29 13.26 18.36
C LYS A 134 -15.51 11.74 18.25
N LEU A 135 -16.71 11.38 17.81
CA LEU A 135 -17.13 9.98 17.73
C LEU A 135 -17.19 9.46 16.29
N LEU A 136 -17.59 10.30 15.34
CA LEU A 136 -17.98 9.90 13.97
C LEU A 136 -17.07 10.45 12.87
N ASP A 137 -15.92 11.02 13.22
CA ASP A 137 -15.03 11.74 12.29
C ASP A 137 -13.94 10.85 11.67
N GLY A 138 -13.92 9.57 12.03
CA GLY A 138 -12.91 8.60 11.59
C GLY A 138 -11.60 8.61 12.39
N SER A 139 -11.45 9.52 13.37
CA SER A 139 -10.23 9.59 14.21
C SER A 139 -10.01 8.36 15.08
N ARG A 140 -11.02 7.47 15.17
CA ARG A 140 -11.07 6.32 16.07
C ARG A 140 -11.60 5.05 15.41
N GLN A 141 -11.22 4.86 14.14
CA GLN A 141 -11.60 3.70 13.33
C GLN A 141 -11.13 2.38 13.96
N GLY A 142 -12.03 1.39 13.97
CA GLY A 142 -11.67 0.00 14.20
C GLY A 142 -11.47 -0.68 12.85
N SER A 143 -10.40 -1.45 12.66
CA SER A 143 -10.07 -2.12 11.39
C SER A 143 -11.28 -2.82 10.79
N VAL A 144 -11.80 -2.29 9.68
CA VAL A 144 -12.83 -2.95 8.85
C VAL A 144 -12.10 -3.57 7.66
N ASN A 145 -12.19 -4.89 7.51
CA ASN A 145 -11.90 -5.50 6.22
C ASN A 145 -13.25 -5.71 5.53
N GLU A 146 -13.52 -4.90 4.51
CA GLU A 146 -14.67 -5.06 3.64
C GLU A 146 -14.52 -6.38 2.86
N LYS A 147 -15.58 -7.19 2.82
CA LYS A 147 -15.65 -8.38 1.95
C LYS A 147 -16.48 -8.02 0.73
N ALA A 148 -15.97 -8.41 -0.44
CA ALA A 148 -16.68 -8.28 -1.69
C ALA A 148 -18.03 -9.03 -1.65
N GLY A 149 -19.15 -8.36 -1.93
CA GLY A 149 -20.38 -9.05 -2.30
C GLY A 149 -20.55 -9.10 -3.82
N SER A 150 -21.80 -9.20 -4.29
CA SER A 150 -22.11 -9.44 -5.71
C SER A 150 -21.83 -8.21 -6.56
N THR A 151 -21.09 -8.37 -7.66
CA THR A 151 -20.92 -7.32 -8.66
C THR A 151 -22.04 -7.39 -9.70
N ASN A 152 -22.71 -6.27 -9.94
CA ASN A 152 -23.77 -6.13 -10.92
C ASN A 152 -23.37 -5.10 -11.98
N ILE A 153 -23.83 -5.31 -13.20
CA ILE A 153 -23.73 -4.35 -14.30
C ILE A 153 -25.12 -3.85 -14.65
N ASP A 154 -25.27 -2.53 -14.66
CA ASP A 154 -26.40 -1.88 -15.30
C ASP A 154 -25.88 -1.12 -16.53
N GLY A 155 -26.33 -1.54 -17.71
CA GLY A 155 -26.03 -0.87 -18.98
C GLY A 155 -27.22 -0.05 -19.45
N THR A 156 -27.01 1.23 -19.71
CA THR A 156 -27.96 2.09 -20.44
C THR A 156 -27.40 2.29 -21.84
N PHE A 157 -27.57 1.28 -22.68
CA PHE A 157 -27.15 1.32 -24.08
C PHE A 157 -28.30 1.84 -24.94
N GLY A 158 -28.03 2.79 -25.83
CA GLY A 158 -28.98 3.30 -26.82
C GLY A 158 -29.44 2.24 -27.82
N ASN A 159 -28.77 1.09 -27.88
CA ASN A 159 -29.14 -0.07 -28.69
C ASN A 159 -29.30 -1.33 -27.84
N GLY A 160 -30.52 -1.88 -27.78
CA GLY A 160 -30.85 -3.06 -27.00
C GLY A 160 -30.16 -4.37 -27.43
N ASN A 161 -29.38 -4.35 -28.52
CA ASN A 161 -28.53 -5.48 -28.90
C ASN A 161 -27.12 -5.41 -28.29
N VAL A 162 -26.76 -4.30 -27.66
CA VAL A 162 -25.51 -4.16 -26.91
C VAL A 162 -25.76 -4.71 -25.51
N SER A 163 -24.88 -5.60 -25.05
CA SER A 163 -24.95 -6.18 -23.72
C SER A 163 -23.56 -6.19 -23.08
N ALA A 164 -23.52 -6.19 -21.77
CA ALA A 164 -22.28 -6.30 -21.02
C ALA A 164 -22.40 -7.43 -20.00
N ALA A 165 -21.36 -8.24 -19.88
CA ALA A 165 -21.28 -9.35 -18.95
C ALA A 165 -20.01 -9.24 -18.09
N ILE A 166 -20.12 -9.62 -16.81
CA ILE A 166 -18.97 -9.76 -15.91
C ILE A 166 -18.50 -11.22 -15.93
N THR A 167 -17.19 -11.39 -16.07
CA THR A 167 -16.49 -12.62 -15.72
C THR A 167 -15.40 -12.30 -14.70
N THR A 168 -15.51 -12.87 -13.51
CA THR A 168 -14.44 -12.85 -12.49
C THR A 168 -13.64 -14.15 -12.58
N ASP A 169 -12.31 -14.11 -12.43
CA ASP A 169 -11.43 -15.29 -12.41
C ASP A 169 -11.58 -16.15 -11.13
N GLY A 170 -12.80 -16.58 -10.80
CA GLY A 170 -13.03 -17.65 -9.82
C GLY A 170 -13.04 -17.28 -8.33
N SER A 171 -12.87 -16.02 -7.93
CA SER A 171 -12.92 -15.62 -6.51
C SER A 171 -14.11 -14.69 -6.18
N ALA A 172 -14.93 -15.10 -5.21
CA ALA A 172 -15.93 -14.27 -4.52
C ALA A 172 -15.32 -13.14 -3.65
N LYS A 173 -14.12 -12.66 -4.00
CA LYS A 173 -13.31 -11.72 -3.20
C LYS A 173 -12.83 -10.49 -3.98
N ALA A 174 -13.25 -10.34 -5.23
CA ALA A 174 -12.85 -9.19 -6.05
C ALA A 174 -14.04 -8.23 -6.26
N ALA A 175 -14.32 -7.38 -5.28
CA ALA A 175 -15.17 -6.22 -5.49
C ALA A 175 -14.37 -4.96 -5.18
N PHE A 176 -14.28 -4.08 -6.18
CA PHE A 176 -14.10 -2.65 -6.00
C PHE A 176 -15.31 -2.15 -5.20
N THR A 177 -15.13 -1.41 -4.11
CA THR A 177 -16.20 -0.99 -3.18
C THR A 177 -17.00 0.21 -3.66
N ASP A 178 -16.73 0.64 -4.89
CA ASP A 178 -17.18 1.89 -5.47
C ASP A 178 -18.06 1.62 -6.69
N VAL A 179 -18.91 2.58 -7.03
CA VAL A 179 -19.64 2.55 -8.30
C VAL A 179 -18.78 3.20 -9.37
N ILE A 180 -18.52 2.43 -10.41
CA ILE A 180 -17.72 2.89 -11.54
C ILE A 180 -18.64 3.13 -12.73
N ARG A 181 -18.49 4.28 -13.37
CA ARG A 181 -19.08 4.56 -14.67
C ARG A 181 -18.05 4.48 -15.77
N ILE A 182 -18.52 3.98 -16.89
CA ILE A 182 -17.79 3.98 -18.14
C ILE A 182 -18.70 4.67 -19.14
N GLU A 183 -18.24 5.81 -19.63
CA GLU A 183 -19.00 6.64 -20.56
C GLU A 183 -18.32 6.62 -21.93
N VAL A 184 -19.14 6.41 -22.95
CA VAL A 184 -18.75 6.55 -24.34
C VAL A 184 -18.88 8.02 -24.71
N THR A 185 -17.75 8.70 -24.89
CA THR A 185 -17.70 10.17 -25.12
C THR A 185 -17.92 10.57 -26.57
N GLN A 186 -17.72 9.63 -27.50
CA GLN A 186 -17.94 9.81 -28.93
C GLN A 186 -18.57 8.56 -29.53
N ASP A 187 -19.15 8.66 -30.72
CA ASP A 187 -19.71 7.49 -31.39
C ASP A 187 -18.64 6.43 -31.65
N PHE A 188 -18.90 5.20 -31.20
CA PHE A 188 -18.04 4.06 -31.50
C PHE A 188 -18.25 3.68 -32.96
N THR A 189 -17.18 3.73 -33.76
CA THR A 189 -17.19 3.22 -35.13
C THR A 189 -16.19 2.09 -35.25
N ASP A 190 -16.43 1.15 -36.17
CA ASP A 190 -15.48 0.06 -36.48
C ASP A 190 -14.03 0.61 -36.55
N GLY A 191 -13.11 -0.03 -35.81
CA GLY A 191 -11.69 0.33 -35.72
C GLY A 191 -11.29 1.33 -34.61
N GLN A 192 -12.24 1.96 -33.90
CA GLN A 192 -11.92 2.91 -32.83
C GLN A 192 -11.70 2.26 -31.45
N SER A 193 -10.59 1.55 -31.32
CA SER A 193 -9.81 1.60 -30.07
C SER A 193 -8.37 1.50 -30.56
N THR A 194 -7.53 2.42 -30.12
CA THR A 194 -6.12 2.37 -30.47
C THR A 194 -5.33 2.73 -29.23
N LYS A 195 -4.47 1.79 -28.84
CA LYS A 195 -3.33 2.06 -27.96
C LYS A 195 -2.64 3.35 -28.39
N GLY A 196 -2.40 4.22 -27.41
CA GLY A 196 -1.52 5.37 -27.56
C GLY A 196 -2.22 6.65 -27.13
N THR A 197 -1.66 7.32 -26.12
CA THR A 197 -2.11 8.63 -25.64
C THR A 197 -1.80 9.77 -26.63
N SER A 198 -1.44 9.48 -27.88
CA SER A 198 -1.01 10.50 -28.85
C SER A 198 -1.12 10.01 -30.29
N LYS A 199 -1.66 10.87 -31.15
CA LYS A 199 -1.66 10.73 -32.62
C LYS A 199 -0.26 10.50 -33.19
N LEU A 200 -0.16 9.60 -34.18
CA LEU A 200 1.07 9.42 -34.96
C LEU A 200 1.39 10.69 -35.76
N SER A 201 2.63 11.17 -35.66
CA SER A 201 3.10 12.31 -36.46
C SER A 201 3.25 11.94 -37.95
N ASN A 202 3.17 12.94 -38.83
CA ASN A 202 3.37 12.75 -40.27
C ASN A 202 4.72 12.09 -40.61
N GLU A 203 5.75 12.32 -39.79
CA GLU A 203 7.08 11.74 -39.99
C GLU A 203 7.11 10.24 -39.64
N GLN A 204 6.42 9.83 -38.58
CA GLN A 204 6.27 8.42 -38.20
C GLN A 204 5.44 7.66 -39.24
N ILE A 205 4.32 8.26 -39.69
CA ILE A 205 3.49 7.73 -40.78
C ILE A 205 4.30 7.53 -42.06
N ASN A 206 5.21 8.47 -42.38
CA ASN A 206 6.10 8.36 -43.53
C ASN A 206 7.09 7.20 -43.40
N LYS A 207 7.72 7.01 -42.23
CA LYS A 207 8.66 5.91 -41.97
C LYS A 207 7.98 4.55 -42.09
N ILE A 208 6.77 4.42 -41.53
CA ILE A 208 5.91 3.22 -41.66
C ILE A 208 5.55 2.97 -43.13
N ASN A 209 5.16 4.00 -43.87
CA ASN A 209 4.83 3.83 -45.28
C ASN A 209 6.06 3.45 -46.13
N GLN A 210 7.25 3.97 -45.82
CA GLN A 210 8.50 3.58 -46.49
C GLN A 210 8.83 2.10 -46.25
N LEU A 211 8.62 1.60 -45.04
CA LEU A 211 8.77 0.18 -44.69
C LEU A 211 7.86 -0.73 -45.54
N ILE A 212 6.66 -0.26 -45.91
CA ILE A 212 5.66 -1.06 -46.63
C ILE A 212 5.80 -0.93 -48.15
N THR A 213 6.16 0.24 -48.67
CA THR A 213 6.01 0.57 -50.10
C THR A 213 7.28 0.48 -50.95
N THR A 214 8.48 0.53 -50.35
CA THR A 214 9.74 0.54 -51.13
C THR A 214 10.65 -0.60 -50.67
N ALA A 215 11.20 -1.36 -51.62
CA ALA A 215 12.25 -2.37 -51.38
C ALA A 215 13.63 -1.73 -51.05
N GLY A 216 13.63 -0.66 -50.26
CA GLY A 216 14.81 0.12 -49.88
C GLY A 216 15.08 -0.01 -48.39
N ALA A 217 16.32 -0.35 -48.03
CA ALA A 217 16.75 -0.44 -46.64
C ALA A 217 16.42 0.84 -45.87
N VAL A 218 15.76 0.70 -44.72
CA VAL A 218 15.49 1.82 -43.81
C VAL A 218 16.81 2.31 -43.23
N THR A 219 17.21 3.54 -43.58
CA THR A 219 18.27 4.25 -42.87
C THR A 219 17.66 4.85 -41.60
N LEU A 220 17.82 4.15 -40.47
CA LEU A 220 17.58 4.68 -39.14
C LEU A 220 18.60 5.79 -38.82
N ASP A 221 18.25 6.63 -37.84
CA ASP A 221 18.93 7.85 -37.39
C ASP A 221 20.47 7.85 -37.62
N PRO A 222 21.05 8.89 -38.27
CA PRO A 222 22.48 8.96 -38.60
C PRO A 222 23.44 8.80 -37.40
N VAL A 223 22.97 8.95 -36.16
CA VAL A 223 23.81 8.81 -34.96
C VAL A 223 24.22 7.35 -34.68
N LEU A 224 23.58 6.33 -35.28
CA LEU A 224 23.82 4.91 -34.99
C LEU A 224 24.26 4.06 -36.20
N GLN A 225 24.59 4.69 -37.33
CA GLN A 225 24.80 3.99 -38.61
C GLN A 225 26.04 3.08 -38.69
N GLU A 226 27.04 3.22 -37.83
CA GLU A 226 28.32 2.55 -38.10
C GLU A 226 28.42 1.10 -37.56
N ALA A 227 27.44 0.60 -36.80
CA ALA A 227 27.65 -0.64 -36.02
C ALA A 227 26.83 -1.89 -36.38
N ALA A 228 25.69 -1.85 -37.09
CA ALA A 228 25.04 -3.10 -37.52
C ALA A 228 23.98 -2.90 -38.59
N GLY A 229 24.26 -3.44 -39.78
CA GLY A 229 23.38 -3.49 -40.95
C GLY A 229 22.17 -4.41 -40.76
N VAL A 230 21.11 -3.87 -40.15
CA VAL A 230 19.78 -4.48 -40.16
C VAL A 230 18.93 -3.73 -41.17
N SER A 231 18.85 -4.26 -42.39
CA SER A 231 17.84 -3.86 -43.38
C SER A 231 16.65 -4.81 -43.25
N ILE A 232 15.45 -4.27 -43.05
CA ILE A 232 14.21 -5.05 -43.20
C ILE A 232 13.98 -5.21 -44.70
N THR A 233 14.59 -6.24 -45.31
CA THR A 233 14.45 -6.51 -46.74
C THR A 233 13.33 -7.51 -46.94
N GLY A 234 12.13 -7.02 -47.28
CA GLY A 234 11.08 -7.84 -47.87
C GLY A 234 10.70 -7.26 -49.23
N VAL A 235 10.61 -8.13 -50.24
CA VAL A 235 10.15 -7.74 -51.58
C VAL A 235 8.63 -7.68 -51.54
N TYR A 236 8.05 -6.49 -51.61
CA TYR A 236 6.60 -6.31 -51.68
C TYR A 236 6.26 -5.46 -52.91
N SER A 237 5.58 -6.08 -53.87
CA SER A 237 5.26 -5.48 -55.17
C SER A 237 4.26 -4.33 -55.03
N ALA A 238 4.60 -3.23 -55.69
CA ALA A 238 4.08 -1.88 -55.46
C ALA A 238 2.72 -1.58 -56.11
N ASP A 239 1.67 -2.41 -55.97
CA ASP A 239 0.40 -1.98 -56.57
C ASP A 239 -0.92 -2.17 -55.83
N LYS A 240 -1.02 -2.97 -54.76
CA LYS A 240 -2.25 -2.97 -53.93
C LYS A 240 -1.91 -3.20 -52.46
N SER A 241 -2.39 -2.32 -51.60
CA SER A 241 -2.41 -2.36 -50.13
C SER A 241 -3.31 -3.50 -49.63
N THR A 242 -2.99 -4.74 -49.98
CA THR A 242 -3.74 -5.89 -49.48
C THR A 242 -3.33 -6.20 -48.03
N GLU A 243 -4.30 -6.59 -47.22
CA GLU A 243 -4.12 -7.07 -45.85
C GLU A 243 -3.03 -8.17 -45.76
N GLU A 244 -2.88 -8.96 -46.82
CA GLU A 244 -1.87 -10.01 -46.98
C GLU A 244 -0.42 -9.47 -47.04
N ASN A 245 -0.19 -8.32 -47.68
CA ASN A 245 1.14 -7.69 -47.72
C ASN A 245 1.51 -7.09 -46.35
N ILE A 246 0.54 -6.53 -45.63
CA ILE A 246 0.73 -6.01 -44.27
C ILE A 246 0.99 -7.16 -43.29
N ALA A 247 0.28 -8.27 -43.41
CA ALA A 247 0.53 -9.49 -42.64
C ALA A 247 1.92 -10.08 -42.92
N GLY A 248 2.36 -10.06 -44.18
CA GLY A 248 3.72 -10.45 -44.57
C GLY A 248 4.80 -9.54 -43.97
N ALA A 249 4.61 -8.22 -44.01
CA ALA A 249 5.52 -7.24 -43.42
C ALA A 249 5.56 -7.35 -41.89
N LEU A 250 4.41 -7.58 -41.24
CA LEU A 250 4.31 -7.86 -39.81
C LEU A 250 5.06 -9.14 -39.42
N GLY A 251 4.95 -10.19 -40.23
CA GLY A 251 5.71 -11.42 -40.07
C GLY A 251 7.22 -11.20 -40.16
N ALA A 252 7.68 -10.43 -41.15
CA ALA A 252 9.08 -10.07 -41.30
C ALA A 252 9.58 -9.19 -40.14
N ALA A 253 8.80 -8.19 -39.72
CA ALA A 253 9.13 -7.33 -38.58
C ALA A 253 9.21 -8.11 -37.27
N LYS A 254 8.30 -9.06 -37.02
CA LYS A 254 8.38 -10.00 -35.88
C LYS A 254 9.60 -10.91 -35.97
N GLY A 255 9.98 -11.36 -37.17
CA GLY A 255 11.21 -12.11 -37.40
C GLY A 255 12.45 -11.30 -37.02
N VAL A 256 12.53 -10.05 -37.48
CA VAL A 256 13.61 -9.12 -37.14
C VAL A 256 13.62 -8.80 -35.64
N LEU A 257 12.46 -8.55 -35.04
CA LEU A 257 12.31 -8.32 -33.60
C LEU A 257 12.86 -9.51 -32.81
N SER A 258 12.46 -10.74 -33.13
CA SER A 258 12.95 -11.93 -32.41
C SER A 258 14.46 -12.14 -32.55
N THR A 259 15.05 -11.84 -33.70
CA THR A 259 16.51 -11.87 -33.88
C THR A 259 17.22 -10.78 -33.08
N LEU A 260 16.67 -9.56 -33.03
CA LEU A 260 17.19 -8.45 -32.23
C LEU A 260 17.03 -8.68 -30.72
N GLU A 261 15.90 -9.24 -30.28
CA GLU A 261 15.66 -9.63 -28.88
C GLU A 261 16.65 -10.71 -28.46
N SER A 262 16.93 -11.69 -29.33
CA SER A 262 17.94 -12.73 -29.09
C SER A 262 19.34 -12.12 -28.99
N ALA A 263 19.68 -11.16 -29.86
CA ALA A 263 20.95 -10.44 -29.80
C ALA A 263 21.05 -9.55 -28.54
N ALA A 264 19.98 -8.86 -28.16
CA ALA A 264 19.90 -8.04 -26.94
C ALA A 264 20.04 -8.89 -25.67
N ALA A 265 19.38 -10.06 -25.62
CA ALA A 265 19.50 -11.02 -24.53
C ALA A 265 20.94 -11.55 -24.41
N THR A 266 21.57 -11.86 -25.55
CA THR A 266 22.98 -12.30 -25.60
C THR A 266 23.91 -11.20 -25.07
N SER A 267 23.75 -9.96 -25.53
CA SER A 267 24.55 -8.83 -25.05
C SER A 267 24.28 -8.46 -23.58
N SER A 268 23.04 -8.59 -23.11
CA SER A 268 22.67 -8.34 -21.71
C SER A 268 23.28 -9.38 -20.77
N THR A 269 23.27 -10.65 -21.18
CA THR A 269 23.95 -11.74 -20.47
C THR A 269 25.45 -11.48 -20.40
N ALA A 270 26.07 -11.09 -21.51
CA ALA A 270 27.48 -10.72 -21.57
C ALA A 270 27.82 -9.54 -20.63
N VAL A 271 26.97 -8.51 -20.55
CA VAL A 271 27.15 -7.39 -19.59
C VAL A 271 27.07 -7.88 -18.15
N SER A 272 26.14 -8.77 -17.83
CA SER A 272 26.00 -9.34 -16.48
C SER A 272 27.22 -10.16 -16.08
N GLU A 273 27.67 -11.08 -16.94
CA GLU A 273 28.88 -11.89 -16.71
C GLU A 273 30.14 -11.03 -16.59
N ASN A 274 30.22 -9.93 -17.37
CA ASN A 274 31.35 -9.01 -17.29
C ASN A 274 31.43 -8.26 -15.96
N LYS A 275 30.31 -8.01 -15.27
CA LYS A 275 30.35 -7.43 -13.91
C LYS A 275 31.07 -8.37 -12.94
N GLU A 276 30.84 -9.68 -13.05
CA GLU A 276 31.56 -10.68 -12.24
C GLU A 276 33.03 -10.78 -12.67
N ALA A 277 33.32 -10.66 -13.97
CA ALA A 277 34.69 -10.62 -14.48
C ALA A 277 35.47 -9.42 -13.94
N VAL A 278 34.86 -8.23 -13.81
CA VAL A 278 35.47 -7.05 -13.19
C VAL A 278 35.92 -7.36 -11.76
N VAL A 279 35.04 -7.99 -10.96
CA VAL A 279 35.37 -8.36 -9.57
C VAL A 279 36.52 -9.39 -9.52
N LYS A 280 36.52 -10.39 -10.42
CA LYS A 280 37.59 -11.40 -10.51
C LYS A 280 38.93 -10.79 -10.93
N THR A 281 38.92 -9.85 -11.88
CA THR A 281 40.10 -9.07 -12.30
C THR A 281 40.68 -8.29 -11.12
N VAL A 282 39.83 -7.61 -10.33
CA VAL A 282 40.24 -6.90 -9.11
C VAL A 282 40.87 -7.86 -8.09
N ASP A 283 40.25 -9.03 -7.86
CA ASP A 283 40.77 -10.05 -6.94
C ASP A 283 42.13 -10.61 -7.41
N ASN A 284 42.32 -10.79 -8.71
CA ASN A 284 43.59 -11.26 -9.25
C ASN A 284 44.69 -10.20 -9.15
N ILE A 285 44.36 -8.92 -9.35
CA ILE A 285 45.29 -7.80 -9.12
C ILE A 285 45.72 -7.76 -7.64
N LEU A 286 44.79 -7.96 -6.70
CA LEU A 286 45.12 -8.01 -5.27
C LEU A 286 46.02 -9.21 -4.91
N LYS A 287 45.75 -10.41 -5.47
CA LYS A 287 46.63 -11.58 -5.29
C LYS A 287 48.03 -11.33 -5.83
N LEU A 288 48.15 -10.68 -7.00
CA LEU A 288 49.45 -10.29 -7.55
C LEU A 288 50.16 -9.29 -6.62
N ALA A 289 49.43 -8.35 -6.03
CA ALA A 289 49.96 -7.39 -5.06
C ALA A 289 50.45 -8.09 -3.78
N GLU A 290 49.76 -9.13 -3.29
CA GLU A 290 50.20 -9.93 -2.14
C GLU A 290 51.47 -10.75 -2.45
N ILE A 291 51.55 -11.36 -3.63
CA ILE A 291 52.73 -12.14 -4.06
C ILE A 291 53.97 -11.24 -4.12
N THR A 292 53.82 -10.02 -4.65
CA THR A 292 54.91 -9.04 -4.72
C THR A 292 55.28 -8.49 -3.33
N LYS A 293 54.30 -8.33 -2.43
CA LYS A 293 54.52 -7.96 -1.02
C LYS A 293 55.37 -8.96 -0.24
N ALA A 294 55.08 -10.25 -0.43
CA ALA A 294 55.65 -11.34 0.37
C ALA A 294 57.18 -11.48 0.24
N ALA A 295 57.78 -10.88 -0.78
CA ALA A 295 59.23 -10.93 -1.02
C ALA A 295 59.98 -9.80 -0.30
N ASN A 296 59.51 -8.55 -0.41
CA ASN A 296 60.28 -7.36 -0.03
C ASN A 296 59.52 -6.35 0.87
N GLY A 297 58.26 -6.62 1.23
CA GLY A 297 57.44 -5.78 2.12
C GLY A 297 56.57 -4.72 1.42
N ASP A 298 56.95 -4.29 0.22
CA ASP A 298 56.25 -3.28 -0.61
C ASP A 298 55.42 -3.91 -1.74
N THR A 299 54.40 -3.20 -2.24
CA THR A 299 53.53 -3.64 -3.35
C THR A 299 53.46 -2.60 -4.46
N PHE A 300 53.00 -3.00 -5.65
CA PHE A 300 52.79 -2.08 -6.78
C PHE A 300 51.49 -1.25 -6.66
N LEU A 301 50.74 -1.40 -5.57
CA LEU A 301 49.56 -0.59 -5.23
C LEU A 301 49.94 0.42 -4.14
N LYS A 302 49.32 1.60 -4.15
CA LYS A 302 49.56 2.57 -3.08
C LYS A 302 49.08 2.04 -1.72
N ALA A 303 49.71 2.50 -0.65
CA ALA A 303 49.34 2.13 0.71
C ALA A 303 47.86 2.46 0.99
N GLY A 304 47.11 1.46 1.46
CA GLY A 304 45.70 1.61 1.87
C GLY A 304 44.65 1.37 0.79
N VAL A 305 45.02 1.03 -0.45
CA VAL A 305 44.05 0.69 -1.51
C VAL A 305 43.29 -0.59 -1.14
N THR A 306 41.97 -0.49 -1.06
CA THR A 306 41.09 -1.64 -0.78
C THR A 306 40.52 -2.24 -2.06
N LYS A 307 39.90 -3.43 -1.95
CA LYS A 307 39.12 -4.06 -3.04
C LYS A 307 38.00 -3.14 -3.54
N GLU A 308 37.38 -2.40 -2.63
CA GLU A 308 36.27 -1.49 -2.93
C GLU A 308 36.74 -0.29 -3.74
N ASP A 309 37.88 0.31 -3.36
CA ASP A 309 38.46 1.45 -4.09
C ASP A 309 38.81 1.08 -5.54
N LEU A 310 39.45 -0.08 -5.75
CA LEU A 310 39.82 -0.55 -7.08
C LEU A 310 38.57 -0.86 -7.93
N THR A 311 37.55 -1.50 -7.33
CA THR A 311 36.31 -1.85 -8.04
C THR A 311 35.54 -0.60 -8.46
N ASN A 312 35.43 0.39 -7.57
CA ASN A 312 34.73 1.64 -7.83
C ASN A 312 35.44 2.46 -8.93
N ALA A 313 36.78 2.54 -8.90
CA ALA A 313 37.55 3.23 -9.92
C ALA A 313 37.42 2.55 -11.31
N VAL A 314 37.43 1.22 -11.36
CA VAL A 314 37.23 0.46 -12.61
C VAL A 314 35.82 0.67 -13.17
N ASN A 315 34.78 0.57 -12.34
CA ASN A 315 33.39 0.78 -12.78
C ASN A 315 33.18 2.22 -13.27
N LYS A 316 33.71 3.22 -12.57
CA LYS A 316 33.64 4.63 -12.97
C LYS A 316 34.30 4.88 -14.33
N TYR A 317 35.41 4.20 -14.61
CA TYR A 317 36.08 4.27 -15.92
C TYR A 317 35.25 3.61 -17.02
N ILE A 318 34.64 2.46 -16.75
CA ILE A 318 33.74 1.76 -17.68
C ILE A 318 32.49 2.62 -17.97
N ASP A 319 31.86 3.19 -16.96
CA ASP A 319 30.65 4.01 -17.10
C ASP A 319 30.91 5.28 -17.92
N ALA A 320 32.07 5.93 -17.70
CA ALA A 320 32.49 7.08 -18.49
C ALA A 320 32.70 6.74 -19.98
N LEU A 321 33.23 5.54 -20.27
CA LEU A 321 33.37 5.04 -21.65
C LEU A 321 32.00 4.72 -22.28
N VAL A 322 31.09 4.12 -21.53
CA VAL A 322 29.74 3.78 -22.00
C VAL A 322 28.93 5.04 -22.35
N LYS A 323 29.05 6.09 -21.54
CA LYS A 323 28.36 7.37 -21.75
C LYS A 323 28.81 8.12 -23.01
N ASP A 324 30.08 7.96 -23.42
CA ASP A 324 30.63 8.59 -24.64
C ASP A 324 30.26 7.81 -25.93
N GLY A 325 29.86 6.55 -25.80
CA GLY A 325 29.25 5.76 -26.88
C GLY A 325 30.19 5.34 -28.02
N LYS A 326 31.50 5.63 -27.96
CA LYS A 326 32.47 5.25 -29.01
C LYS A 326 33.12 3.88 -28.76
N ALA A 327 32.88 2.94 -29.67
CA ALA A 327 33.25 1.53 -29.51
C ALA A 327 34.74 1.19 -29.80
N ALA A 328 35.57 2.12 -30.26
CA ALA A 328 37.00 1.87 -30.44
C ALA A 328 37.78 3.19 -30.49
N GLY A 329 38.62 3.43 -29.48
CA GLY A 329 39.49 4.60 -29.41
C GLY A 329 39.07 5.54 -28.30
N ALA A 330 40.00 5.78 -27.38
CA ALA A 330 39.80 6.58 -26.18
C ALA A 330 39.04 7.88 -26.47
N GLY A 331 37.82 8.01 -25.95
CA GLY A 331 37.12 9.28 -25.96
C GLY A 331 37.97 10.32 -25.23
N ASP A 332 38.12 11.50 -25.83
CA ASP A 332 38.89 12.61 -25.27
C ASP A 332 38.14 13.36 -24.16
N SER A 333 36.99 12.84 -23.72
CA SER A 333 36.12 13.49 -22.75
C SER A 333 36.84 13.73 -21.44
N ASN A 334 36.54 14.87 -20.81
CA ASN A 334 37.11 15.23 -19.51
C ASN A 334 36.77 14.18 -18.43
N GLU A 335 35.62 13.51 -18.56
CA GLU A 335 35.18 12.44 -17.66
C GLU A 335 36.03 11.15 -17.82
N ILE A 336 36.34 10.73 -19.05
CA ILE A 336 37.20 9.56 -19.31
C ILE A 336 38.63 9.84 -18.83
N LYS A 337 39.16 11.04 -19.09
CA LYS A 337 40.50 11.46 -18.63
C LYS A 337 40.60 11.50 -17.10
N ALA A 338 39.58 12.03 -16.43
CA ALA A 338 39.51 12.06 -14.97
C ALA A 338 39.44 10.65 -14.37
N ALA A 339 38.55 9.79 -14.87
CA ALA A 339 38.39 8.42 -14.38
C ALA A 339 39.64 7.55 -14.64
N ASN A 340 40.30 7.71 -15.79
CA ASN A 340 41.57 7.03 -16.07
C ASN A 340 42.69 7.50 -15.13
N THR A 341 42.77 8.82 -14.87
CA THR A 341 43.76 9.38 -13.93
C THR A 341 43.53 8.88 -12.51
N GLU A 342 42.28 8.76 -12.07
CA GLU A 342 41.90 8.22 -10.77
C GLU A 342 42.27 6.73 -10.63
N LEU A 343 41.96 5.92 -11.65
CA LEU A 343 42.34 4.50 -11.67
C LEU A 343 43.86 4.31 -11.67
N LYS A 344 44.58 5.07 -12.51
CA LYS A 344 46.05 5.06 -12.56
C LYS A 344 46.66 5.54 -11.24
N GLY A 345 45.97 6.44 -10.54
CA GLY A 345 46.36 6.98 -9.24
C GLY A 345 46.40 5.96 -8.10
N LEU A 346 45.79 4.78 -8.25
CA LEU A 346 45.82 3.68 -7.28
C LEU A 346 47.10 2.83 -7.36
N PHE A 347 47.84 2.91 -8.47
CA PHE A 347 49.09 2.17 -8.69
C PHE A 347 50.30 3.01 -8.26
N ASP A 348 51.31 2.37 -7.66
CA ASP A 348 52.57 3.01 -7.28
C ASP A 348 53.62 2.87 -8.40
N THR A 349 53.58 3.82 -9.34
CA THR A 349 54.47 3.84 -10.49
C THR A 349 55.85 4.41 -10.21
N ALA A 350 56.11 4.90 -8.99
CA ALA A 350 57.39 5.50 -8.61
C ALA A 350 58.33 4.53 -7.86
N ASN A 351 57.82 3.37 -7.45
CA ASN A 351 58.58 2.40 -6.67
C ASN A 351 59.60 1.63 -7.53
N THR A 352 60.89 1.93 -7.36
CA THR A 352 62.00 1.30 -8.09
C THR A 352 62.54 0.03 -7.42
N GLN A 353 61.94 -0.43 -6.33
CA GLN A 353 62.36 -1.68 -5.67
C GLN A 353 62.18 -2.86 -6.63
N ASN A 354 63.14 -3.80 -6.60
CA ASN A 354 63.02 -5.04 -7.33
C ASN A 354 61.92 -5.91 -6.72
N ILE A 355 61.30 -6.79 -7.50
CA ILE A 355 60.19 -7.65 -7.04
C ILE A 355 60.69 -8.78 -6.10
N GLY A 356 61.98 -9.13 -6.14
CA GLY A 356 62.64 -10.04 -5.18
C GLY A 356 62.27 -11.52 -5.30
N LYS A 357 61.11 -11.85 -5.89
CA LYS A 357 60.64 -13.21 -6.15
C LYS A 357 60.10 -13.31 -7.57
N ALA A 358 60.62 -14.25 -8.36
CA ALA A 358 60.13 -14.47 -9.72
C ALA A 358 58.65 -14.87 -9.70
N VAL A 359 57.83 -14.19 -10.50
CA VAL A 359 56.42 -14.51 -10.70
C VAL A 359 56.30 -15.12 -12.10
N ALA A 360 56.05 -16.43 -12.15
CA ALA A 360 55.88 -17.14 -13.42
C ALA A 360 54.64 -16.62 -14.15
N ALA A 361 54.68 -16.56 -15.48
CA ALA A 361 53.56 -16.06 -16.32
C ALA A 361 52.22 -16.79 -16.06
N THR A 362 52.26 -18.03 -15.56
CA THR A 362 51.09 -18.86 -15.26
C THR A 362 50.55 -18.73 -13.83
N SER A 363 51.17 -17.89 -12.99
CA SER A 363 50.85 -17.86 -11.56
C SER A 363 49.69 -16.94 -11.17
N VAL A 364 49.41 -15.89 -11.97
CA VAL A 364 48.26 -15.00 -11.74
C VAL A 364 47.72 -14.48 -13.08
N ASP A 365 46.42 -14.65 -13.27
CA ASP A 365 45.69 -14.14 -14.42
C ASP A 365 45.21 -12.70 -14.17
N VAL A 366 45.83 -11.68 -14.77
CA VAL A 366 45.49 -10.29 -14.43
C VAL A 366 44.08 -9.90 -14.89
N ALA A 367 43.70 -10.19 -16.13
CA ALA A 367 42.35 -9.96 -16.64
C ALA A 367 41.56 -11.27 -16.69
N ALA A 368 40.46 -11.33 -15.94
CA ALA A 368 39.57 -12.48 -15.95
C ALA A 368 38.90 -12.66 -17.32
N LYS A 369 38.53 -13.90 -17.65
CA LYS A 369 37.73 -14.23 -18.84
C LYS A 369 36.43 -13.42 -18.84
N HIS A 370 36.18 -12.70 -19.95
CA HIS A 370 34.99 -11.86 -20.13
C HIS A 370 34.39 -12.07 -21.51
N LYS A 371 33.20 -11.51 -21.73
CA LYS A 371 32.39 -11.70 -22.95
C LYS A 371 32.37 -10.45 -23.81
N LYS A 372 32.36 -10.66 -25.13
CA LYS A 372 32.00 -9.62 -26.13
C LYS A 372 30.48 -9.48 -26.26
N GLY A 373 30.03 -8.43 -26.94
CA GLY A 373 28.61 -8.18 -27.22
C GLY A 373 27.89 -9.28 -28.02
N ASP A 374 28.62 -10.17 -28.69
CA ASP A 374 28.11 -11.34 -29.40
C ASP A 374 28.08 -12.62 -28.54
N GLY A 375 28.43 -12.54 -27.25
CA GLY A 375 28.48 -13.68 -26.33
C GLY A 375 29.74 -14.56 -26.44
N THR A 376 30.66 -14.23 -27.35
CA THR A 376 31.94 -14.93 -27.48
C THR A 376 32.88 -14.59 -26.33
N ASP A 377 33.69 -15.58 -25.95
CA ASP A 377 34.69 -15.44 -24.92
C ASP A 377 35.89 -14.62 -25.43
N VAL A 378 36.29 -13.60 -24.65
CA VAL A 378 37.62 -13.02 -24.75
C VAL A 378 38.56 -13.84 -23.89
N ALA A 379 39.65 -14.32 -24.51
CA ALA A 379 40.63 -15.15 -23.84
C ALA A 379 41.30 -14.40 -22.68
N LEU A 380 41.67 -15.16 -21.66
CA LEU A 380 42.44 -14.73 -20.50
C LEU A 380 43.73 -14.01 -20.93
N VAL A 381 43.98 -12.84 -20.34
CA VAL A 381 45.21 -12.09 -20.59
C VAL A 381 46.11 -12.20 -19.35
N GLN A 382 47.21 -12.92 -19.52
CA GLN A 382 48.20 -13.20 -18.47
C GLN A 382 49.17 -12.01 -18.33
N SER A 383 49.66 -11.77 -17.11
CA SER A 383 50.85 -10.94 -16.94
C SER A 383 52.04 -11.62 -17.61
N GLY A 384 52.86 -10.88 -18.35
CA GLY A 384 54.17 -11.38 -18.75
C GLY A 384 54.98 -11.84 -17.54
N ALA A 385 55.89 -12.81 -17.73
CA ALA A 385 56.74 -13.28 -16.64
C ALA A 385 57.49 -12.10 -16.01
N LEU A 386 57.36 -11.92 -14.69
CA LEU A 386 58.09 -10.90 -13.94
C LEU A 386 59.38 -11.52 -13.39
N ALA A 387 60.51 -11.02 -13.86
CA ALA A 387 61.83 -11.47 -13.43
C ALA A 387 62.17 -10.93 -12.04
N THR A 388 63.12 -11.57 -11.35
CA THR A 388 63.63 -11.05 -10.06
C THR A 388 64.30 -9.68 -10.17
N THR A 389 64.71 -9.29 -11.38
CA THR A 389 65.30 -7.99 -11.74
C THR A 389 64.27 -6.93 -12.15
N ASP A 390 63.01 -7.31 -12.37
CA ASP A 390 61.97 -6.33 -12.67
C ASP A 390 61.64 -5.52 -11.42
N ASN A 391 61.30 -4.24 -11.61
CA ASN A 391 60.91 -3.34 -10.52
C ASN A 391 59.38 -3.24 -10.36
N LEU A 392 58.93 -2.81 -9.19
CA LEU A 392 57.51 -2.64 -8.86
C LEU A 392 56.79 -1.66 -9.81
N SER A 393 57.47 -0.63 -10.29
CA SER A 393 56.97 0.32 -11.29
C SER A 393 56.62 -0.34 -12.64
N LYS A 394 57.42 -1.30 -13.09
CA LYS A 394 57.13 -2.09 -14.30
C LYS A 394 55.91 -2.98 -14.09
N ALA A 395 55.80 -3.64 -12.93
CA ALA A 395 54.63 -4.44 -12.58
C ALA A 395 53.34 -3.59 -12.53
N ALA A 396 53.40 -2.38 -11.96
CA ALA A 396 52.30 -1.42 -11.94
C ALA A 396 51.84 -1.03 -13.36
N THR A 397 52.79 -0.71 -14.24
CA THR A 397 52.52 -0.24 -15.60
C THR A 397 51.93 -1.36 -16.47
N ASP A 398 52.51 -2.56 -16.40
CA ASP A 398 52.03 -3.73 -17.16
C ASP A 398 50.63 -4.14 -16.70
N THR A 399 50.38 -4.17 -15.38
CA THR A 399 49.06 -4.50 -14.80
C THR A 399 47.99 -3.49 -15.20
N PHE A 400 48.32 -2.19 -15.16
CA PHE A 400 47.40 -1.14 -15.58
C PHE A 400 47.07 -1.19 -17.07
N GLY A 401 48.05 -1.48 -17.95
CA GLY A 401 47.80 -1.61 -19.39
C GLY A 401 46.86 -2.76 -19.74
N LEU A 402 46.96 -3.87 -19.00
CA LEU A 402 46.02 -5.00 -19.12
C LEU A 402 44.62 -4.63 -18.62
N LEU A 403 44.53 -3.91 -17.50
CA LEU A 403 43.26 -3.42 -16.93
C LEU A 403 42.55 -2.41 -17.84
N ASP A 404 43.30 -1.51 -18.47
CA ASP A 404 42.79 -0.54 -19.45
C ASP A 404 42.21 -1.24 -20.69
N THR A 405 42.92 -2.25 -21.21
CA THR A 405 42.44 -3.07 -22.33
C THR A 405 41.17 -3.84 -21.96
N PHE A 406 41.12 -4.40 -20.76
CA PHE A 406 39.95 -5.09 -20.21
C PHE A 406 38.74 -4.15 -20.08
N ALA A 407 38.92 -3.00 -19.43
CA ALA A 407 37.85 -2.03 -19.20
C ALA A 407 37.25 -1.51 -20.51
N LYS A 408 38.07 -1.22 -21.53
CA LYS A 408 37.61 -0.84 -22.87
C LYS A 408 36.79 -1.94 -23.54
N SER A 409 37.23 -3.19 -23.40
CA SER A 409 36.49 -4.33 -23.95
C SER A 409 35.13 -4.53 -23.26
N VAL A 410 35.06 -4.37 -21.94
CA VAL A 410 33.81 -4.47 -21.17
C VAL A 410 32.85 -3.32 -21.52
N ALA A 411 33.37 -2.09 -21.64
CA ALA A 411 32.58 -0.94 -22.08
C ALA A 411 32.01 -1.11 -23.49
N SER A 412 32.80 -1.66 -24.43
CA SER A 412 32.33 -1.98 -25.78
C SER A 412 31.13 -2.94 -25.79
N THR A 413 31.14 -3.96 -24.91
CA THR A 413 30.02 -4.89 -24.72
C THR A 413 28.77 -4.17 -24.19
N ALA A 414 28.92 -3.25 -23.22
CA ALA A 414 27.81 -2.47 -22.69
C ALA A 414 27.22 -1.47 -23.71
N ILE A 415 28.06 -0.82 -24.52
CA ILE A 415 27.62 0.04 -25.63
C ILE A 415 26.80 -0.79 -26.63
N THR A 416 27.30 -1.97 -27.01
CA THR A 416 26.59 -2.88 -27.91
C THR A 416 25.20 -3.25 -27.38
N ASN A 417 25.08 -3.52 -26.07
CA ASN A 417 23.81 -3.81 -25.43
C ASN A 417 22.82 -2.63 -25.50
N ASN A 418 23.27 -1.41 -25.21
CA ASN A 418 22.42 -0.22 -25.30
C ASN A 418 21.92 0.02 -26.73
N VAL A 419 22.79 -0.20 -27.73
CA VAL A 419 22.42 -0.13 -29.14
C VAL A 419 21.38 -1.20 -29.50
N ASN A 420 21.57 -2.44 -29.05
CA ASN A 420 20.61 -3.53 -29.30
C ASN A 420 19.24 -3.24 -28.67
N GLN A 421 19.19 -2.72 -27.44
CA GLN A 421 17.94 -2.35 -26.76
C GLN A 421 17.21 -1.20 -27.47
N ALA A 422 17.94 -0.18 -27.93
CA ALA A 422 17.35 0.90 -28.71
C ALA A 422 16.76 0.40 -30.04
N LYS A 423 17.42 -0.57 -30.70
CA LYS A 423 16.90 -1.21 -31.92
C LYS A 423 15.64 -2.03 -31.67
N VAL A 424 15.56 -2.77 -30.56
CA VAL A 424 14.36 -3.53 -30.17
C VAL A 424 13.18 -2.58 -29.99
N ALA A 425 13.35 -1.47 -29.26
CA ALA A 425 12.27 -0.50 -29.05
C ALA A 425 11.73 0.08 -30.37
N GLN A 426 12.61 0.47 -31.29
CA GLN A 426 12.19 1.03 -32.59
C GLN A 426 11.46 0.02 -33.47
N VAL A 427 11.88 -1.25 -33.46
CA VAL A 427 11.21 -2.30 -34.23
C VAL A 427 9.89 -2.72 -33.57
N GLN A 428 9.81 -2.69 -32.23
CA GLN A 428 8.58 -2.95 -31.48
C GLN A 428 7.49 -1.93 -31.84
N ASP A 429 7.82 -0.63 -31.89
CA ASP A 429 6.88 0.42 -32.32
C ASP A 429 6.31 0.14 -33.72
N VAL A 430 7.16 -0.34 -34.65
CA VAL A 430 6.74 -0.71 -36.01
C VAL A 430 5.83 -1.95 -35.99
N VAL A 431 6.15 -2.96 -35.18
CA VAL A 431 5.34 -4.18 -35.02
C VAL A 431 3.97 -3.84 -34.45
N ASP A 432 3.89 -2.93 -33.48
CA ASP A 432 2.64 -2.51 -32.85
C ASP A 432 1.75 -1.76 -33.84
N VAL A 433 2.32 -0.86 -34.66
CA VAL A 433 1.55 -0.16 -35.70
C VAL A 433 1.12 -1.09 -36.84
N LEU A 434 2.00 -1.99 -37.31
CA LEU A 434 1.64 -2.98 -38.33
C LEU A 434 0.66 -4.05 -37.81
N GLY A 435 0.60 -4.25 -36.49
CA GLY A 435 -0.40 -5.10 -35.85
C GLY A 435 -1.82 -4.57 -35.99
N ASN A 436 -2.00 -3.25 -36.16
CA ASN A 436 -3.26 -2.63 -36.51
C ASN A 436 -3.41 -2.58 -38.05
N THR A 437 -3.93 -3.65 -38.62
CA THR A 437 -4.04 -3.83 -40.07
C THR A 437 -4.89 -2.74 -40.74
N GLU A 438 -5.92 -2.22 -40.07
CA GLU A 438 -6.79 -1.16 -40.59
C GLU A 438 -6.07 0.19 -40.66
N LEU A 439 -5.39 0.60 -39.58
CA LEU A 439 -4.61 1.83 -39.55
C LEU A 439 -3.44 1.77 -40.54
N ALA A 440 -2.74 0.63 -40.62
CA ALA A 440 -1.66 0.42 -41.57
C ALA A 440 -2.14 0.50 -43.03
N THR A 441 -3.30 -0.08 -43.35
CA THR A 441 -3.90 0.02 -44.69
C THR A 441 -4.27 1.46 -45.03
N ALA A 442 -4.90 2.18 -44.11
CA ALA A 442 -5.29 3.57 -44.30
C ALA A 442 -4.08 4.51 -44.50
N ILE A 443 -2.97 4.27 -43.79
CA ILE A 443 -1.71 5.02 -43.97
C ILE A 443 -1.16 4.83 -45.39
N VAL A 444 -1.13 3.59 -45.87
CA VAL A 444 -0.61 3.24 -47.21
C VAL A 444 -1.50 3.82 -48.30
N ASP A 445 -2.82 3.69 -48.16
CA ASP A 445 -3.79 4.20 -49.11
C ASP A 445 -3.75 5.73 -49.24
N TYR A 446 -3.65 6.44 -48.12
CA TYR A 446 -3.49 7.90 -48.12
C TYR A 446 -2.21 8.32 -48.85
N LYS A 447 -1.09 7.67 -48.56
CA LYS A 447 0.18 8.01 -49.21
C LYS A 447 0.20 7.65 -50.69
N LYS A 448 -0.41 6.54 -51.08
CA LYS A 448 -0.60 6.18 -52.49
C LYS A 448 -1.44 7.24 -53.20
N ALA A 449 -2.57 7.67 -52.62
CA ALA A 449 -3.41 8.71 -53.20
C ALA A 449 -2.65 10.04 -53.38
N VAL A 450 -1.81 10.44 -52.40
CA VAL A 450 -0.96 11.64 -52.50
C VAL A 450 0.07 11.51 -53.64
N SER A 451 0.68 10.33 -53.79
CA SER A 451 1.61 10.06 -54.89
C SER A 451 0.92 10.06 -56.26
N ASP A 452 -0.25 9.43 -56.36
CA ASP A 452 -1.07 9.38 -57.58
C ASP A 452 -1.50 10.80 -58.00
N LYS A 453 -1.88 11.65 -57.04
CA LYS A 453 -2.18 13.07 -57.29
C LYS A 453 -0.95 13.81 -57.81
N ALA A 454 0.22 13.64 -57.19
CA ALA A 454 1.46 14.28 -57.65
C ALA A 454 1.83 13.85 -59.09
N ALA A 455 1.62 12.57 -59.43
CA ALA A 455 1.80 12.07 -60.79
C ALA A 455 0.79 12.65 -61.78
N ALA A 456 -0.48 12.80 -61.38
CA ALA A 456 -1.52 13.44 -62.20
C ALA A 456 -1.26 14.94 -62.42
N ASP A 457 -0.75 15.65 -61.41
CA ASP A 457 -0.39 17.06 -61.50
C ASP A 457 0.84 17.30 -62.40
N ALA A 458 1.83 16.42 -62.33
CA ALA A 458 3.04 16.48 -63.16
C ALA A 458 2.79 16.12 -64.63
N ASN A 459 1.69 15.44 -64.94
CA ASN A 459 1.33 15.06 -66.31
C ASN A 459 0.67 16.24 -67.04
N ALA A 460 1.40 16.86 -67.97
CA ALA A 460 0.92 17.98 -68.78
C ALA A 460 -0.33 17.66 -69.63
N ASN A 461 -0.62 16.38 -69.87
CA ASN A 461 -1.76 15.91 -70.66
C ASN A 461 -2.95 15.42 -69.81
N ALA A 462 -2.87 15.48 -68.47
CA ALA A 462 -3.98 15.06 -67.61
C ALA A 462 -5.14 16.09 -67.66
N THR A 463 -6.37 15.59 -67.82
CA THR A 463 -7.57 16.43 -67.80
C THR A 463 -7.87 16.95 -66.39
N ASP A 464 -8.54 18.10 -66.30
CA ASP A 464 -8.95 18.69 -65.00
C ASP A 464 -9.78 17.70 -64.18
N LYS A 465 -10.62 16.90 -64.85
CA LYS A 465 -11.41 15.83 -64.24
C LYS A 465 -10.55 14.74 -63.56
N LEU A 466 -9.44 14.32 -64.18
CA LEU A 466 -8.51 13.34 -63.59
C LEU A 466 -7.80 13.90 -62.35
N LYS A 467 -7.50 15.20 -62.35
CA LYS A 467 -6.88 15.89 -61.20
C LYS A 467 -7.88 16.05 -60.05
N GLU A 468 -9.13 16.36 -60.35
CA GLU A 468 -10.23 16.41 -59.36
C GLU A 468 -10.52 15.02 -58.76
N GLU A 469 -10.56 13.96 -59.58
CA GLU A 469 -10.73 12.59 -59.10
C GLU A 469 -9.57 12.14 -58.20
N ALA A 470 -8.33 12.50 -58.55
CA ALA A 470 -7.16 12.22 -57.71
C ALA A 470 -7.19 13.00 -56.38
N GLN A 471 -7.61 14.27 -56.39
CA GLN A 471 -7.82 15.07 -55.19
C GLN A 471 -8.91 14.48 -54.29
N ALA A 472 -10.07 14.09 -54.86
CA ALA A 472 -11.15 13.45 -54.12
C ALA A 472 -10.71 12.14 -53.44
N LYS A 473 -9.80 11.39 -54.09
CA LYS A 473 -9.23 10.17 -53.52
C LYS A 473 -8.27 10.46 -52.36
N VAL A 474 -7.47 11.53 -52.45
CA VAL A 474 -6.64 12.02 -51.33
C VAL A 474 -7.51 12.43 -50.15
N ASP A 475 -8.60 13.16 -50.38
CA ASP A 475 -9.48 13.64 -49.33
C ASP A 475 -10.23 12.50 -48.64
N SER A 476 -10.71 11.52 -49.41
CA SER A 476 -11.37 10.31 -48.90
C SER A 476 -10.44 9.45 -48.04
N THR A 477 -9.23 9.16 -48.53
CA THR A 477 -8.23 8.37 -47.80
C THR A 477 -7.67 9.12 -46.58
N LYS A 478 -7.54 10.44 -46.67
CA LYS A 478 -7.19 11.30 -45.54
C LYS A 478 -8.26 11.26 -44.45
N ALA A 479 -9.53 11.33 -44.82
CA ALA A 479 -10.64 11.24 -43.88
C ALA A 479 -10.69 9.87 -43.19
N GLN A 480 -10.39 8.78 -43.90
CA GLN A 480 -10.27 7.44 -43.31
C GLN A 480 -9.09 7.34 -42.33
N LEU A 481 -7.93 7.91 -42.68
CA LEU A 481 -6.77 7.95 -41.78
C LEU A 481 -7.03 8.81 -40.54
N ASP A 482 -7.63 10.00 -40.70
CA ASP A 482 -7.93 10.90 -39.59
C ASP A 482 -9.03 10.31 -38.68
N LYS A 483 -9.93 9.45 -39.19
CA LYS A 483 -10.90 8.68 -38.38
C LYS A 483 -10.24 7.60 -37.51
N LEU A 484 -9.14 7.00 -37.98
CA LEU A 484 -8.45 5.91 -37.28
C LEU A 484 -7.28 6.38 -36.40
N ASN A 485 -6.72 7.56 -36.67
CA ASN A 485 -5.59 8.17 -35.95
C ASN A 485 -6.07 9.28 -35.00
N THR A 486 -6.84 8.90 -33.98
CA THR A 486 -7.43 9.82 -32.98
C THR A 486 -6.55 9.99 -31.75
N ASP A 487 -6.62 11.16 -31.12
CA ASP A 487 -5.81 11.52 -29.94
C ASP A 487 -6.33 10.93 -28.61
N LYS A 488 -7.55 10.37 -28.58
CA LYS A 488 -8.24 9.93 -27.35
C LYS A 488 -9.05 8.65 -27.55
N SER A 489 -9.06 7.81 -26.51
CA SER A 489 -10.03 6.74 -26.34
C SER A 489 -11.45 7.30 -26.48
N VAL A 490 -12.33 6.57 -27.17
CA VAL A 490 -13.77 6.88 -27.25
C VAL A 490 -14.43 6.68 -25.87
N ILE A 491 -13.78 5.94 -24.99
CA ILE A 491 -14.29 5.53 -23.69
C ILE A 491 -13.49 6.23 -22.59
N ASP A 492 -14.21 6.95 -21.74
CA ASP A 492 -13.69 7.50 -20.50
C ASP A 492 -14.24 6.71 -19.31
N VAL A 493 -13.33 6.27 -18.44
CA VAL A 493 -13.71 5.72 -17.14
C VAL A 493 -13.86 6.89 -16.18
N LYS A 494 -15.07 7.05 -15.65
CA LYS A 494 -15.42 8.03 -14.63
C LYS A 494 -15.83 7.28 -13.37
N ASP A 495 -15.05 7.42 -12.32
CA ASP A 495 -15.46 6.95 -11.01
C ASP A 495 -16.48 7.93 -10.41
N LEU A 496 -17.61 7.42 -9.89
CA LEU A 496 -18.60 8.25 -9.19
C LEU A 496 -18.16 8.59 -7.75
N PHE A 497 -17.25 7.82 -7.17
CA PHE A 497 -16.92 7.84 -5.72
C PHE A 497 -15.43 8.07 -5.40
N GLY A 498 -14.58 8.25 -6.41
CA GLY A 498 -13.17 8.66 -6.25
C GLY A 498 -12.21 7.47 -6.32
N ASN A 499 -11.44 7.36 -7.40
CA ASN A 499 -10.17 8.07 -7.56
C ASN A 499 -10.00 8.54 -9.02
N THR A 500 -9.67 9.81 -9.17
CA THR A 500 -9.21 10.38 -10.44
C THR A 500 -8.04 9.58 -10.99
N ALA A 501 -8.21 9.01 -12.17
CA ALA A 501 -7.12 8.68 -13.09
C ALA A 501 -6.09 7.63 -12.63
N ASP A 502 -6.43 6.66 -11.77
CA ASP A 502 -5.59 5.46 -11.66
C ASP A 502 -5.88 4.51 -12.83
N SER A 503 -5.48 4.97 -14.03
CA SER A 503 -5.49 4.19 -15.27
C SER A 503 -4.67 2.88 -15.14
N ALA A 504 -3.90 2.69 -14.06
CA ALA A 504 -3.25 1.41 -13.78
C ALA A 504 -4.25 0.32 -13.32
N ALA A 505 -5.39 0.72 -12.73
CA ALA A 505 -6.45 -0.15 -12.25
C ALA A 505 -7.46 -0.54 -13.35
N PHE A 506 -7.44 0.13 -14.50
CA PHE A 506 -8.35 -0.13 -15.62
C PHE A 506 -7.58 -0.39 -16.91
N LYS A 507 -7.81 -1.55 -17.53
CA LYS A 507 -7.30 -1.85 -18.88
C LYS A 507 -8.49 -2.00 -19.82
N ILE A 508 -8.59 -1.11 -20.80
CA ILE A 508 -9.54 -1.26 -21.93
C ILE A 508 -8.82 -2.02 -23.04
N SER A 509 -9.50 -2.96 -23.69
CA SER A 509 -8.92 -3.70 -24.80
C SER A 509 -8.60 -2.76 -25.97
N ASP A 510 -7.43 -3.00 -26.57
CA ASP A 510 -6.84 -2.15 -27.59
C ASP A 510 -7.68 -2.02 -28.87
N ALA A 511 -8.68 -2.88 -29.06
CA ALA A 511 -9.58 -2.93 -30.21
C ALA A 511 -10.90 -3.59 -29.80
N VAL A 512 -11.96 -3.39 -30.58
CA VAL A 512 -13.09 -4.33 -30.63
C VAL A 512 -12.60 -5.57 -31.36
N ASP A 513 -12.79 -6.74 -30.77
CA ASP A 513 -12.33 -7.98 -31.36
C ASP A 513 -13.18 -8.40 -32.58
N LYS A 514 -12.76 -9.48 -33.25
CA LYS A 514 -13.45 -10.02 -34.44
C LYS A 514 -14.88 -10.52 -34.15
N ASN A 515 -15.24 -10.69 -32.88
CA ASN A 515 -16.57 -11.10 -32.44
C ASN A 515 -17.46 -9.90 -32.06
N ASN A 516 -17.00 -8.67 -32.36
CA ASN A 516 -17.61 -7.41 -31.94
C ASN A 516 -17.63 -7.22 -30.42
N GLU A 517 -16.67 -7.78 -29.69
CA GLU A 517 -16.58 -7.63 -28.23
C GLU A 517 -15.48 -6.63 -27.83
N LEU A 518 -15.78 -5.82 -26.83
CA LEU A 518 -14.82 -4.95 -26.15
C LEU A 518 -14.63 -5.43 -24.72
N LYS A 519 -13.39 -5.61 -24.27
CA LYS A 519 -13.09 -6.09 -22.92
C LYS A 519 -12.52 -4.97 -22.06
N ILE A 520 -13.08 -4.79 -20.88
CA ILE A 520 -12.60 -3.84 -19.87
C ILE A 520 -12.22 -4.63 -18.63
N THR A 521 -10.95 -4.61 -18.27
CA THR A 521 -10.40 -5.35 -17.13
C THR A 521 -10.15 -4.38 -15.99
N LEU A 522 -10.80 -4.61 -14.86
CA LEU A 522 -10.52 -3.94 -13.59
C LEU A 522 -9.49 -4.76 -12.82
N LYS A 523 -8.34 -4.17 -12.51
CA LYS A 523 -7.31 -4.82 -11.73
C LYS A 523 -7.59 -4.76 -10.25
N ASN A 524 -7.61 -5.91 -9.58
CA ASN A 524 -7.75 -5.97 -8.13
C ASN A 524 -6.38 -6.06 -7.45
N LYS A 525 -6.21 -5.40 -6.30
CA LYS A 525 -5.01 -5.55 -5.43
C LYS A 525 -4.77 -7.01 -4.98
N SER A 526 -5.81 -7.84 -5.02
CA SER A 526 -5.77 -9.27 -4.66
C SER A 526 -5.21 -10.17 -5.77
N GLY A 527 -4.96 -9.66 -6.97
CA GLY A 527 -4.45 -10.41 -8.12
C GLY A 527 -5.52 -11.00 -9.05
N ASP A 528 -6.79 -11.03 -8.62
CA ASP A 528 -7.92 -11.52 -9.40
C ASP A 528 -8.65 -10.35 -10.09
N ASP A 529 -8.43 -10.19 -11.39
CA ASP A 529 -9.01 -9.10 -12.17
C ASP A 529 -10.49 -9.37 -12.52
N THR A 530 -11.32 -8.32 -12.47
CA THR A 530 -12.72 -8.39 -12.97
C THR A 530 -12.72 -8.03 -14.45
N VAL A 531 -13.16 -8.94 -15.33
CA VAL A 531 -13.24 -8.68 -16.77
C VAL A 531 -14.70 -8.42 -17.16
N ILE A 532 -14.93 -7.30 -17.81
CA ILE A 532 -16.22 -6.90 -18.39
C ILE A 532 -16.12 -7.09 -19.88
N THR A 533 -17.03 -7.86 -20.46
CA THR A 533 -17.11 -8.06 -21.91
C THR A 533 -18.37 -7.37 -22.41
N ILE A 534 -18.21 -6.33 -23.25
CA ILE A 534 -19.29 -5.64 -23.95
C ILE A 534 -19.44 -6.27 -25.32
N SER A 535 -20.53 -6.98 -25.55
CA SER A 535 -20.86 -7.58 -26.85
C SER A 535 -21.54 -6.54 -27.76
N ASN A 536 -21.29 -6.64 -29.07
CA ASN A 536 -21.74 -5.66 -30.08
C ASN A 536 -21.24 -4.24 -29.83
N ALA A 537 -20.00 -4.09 -29.35
CA ALA A 537 -19.40 -2.81 -28.97
C ALA A 537 -19.34 -1.78 -30.11
N ASN A 538 -19.34 -2.21 -31.37
CA ASN A 538 -19.40 -1.32 -32.55
C ASN A 538 -20.72 -0.54 -32.69
N LYS A 539 -21.74 -0.88 -31.89
CA LYS A 539 -23.01 -0.16 -31.85
C LYS A 539 -23.11 0.83 -30.68
N LEU A 540 -22.06 0.98 -29.89
CA LEU A 540 -22.00 1.97 -28.81
C LEU A 540 -22.09 3.39 -29.38
N LYS A 541 -22.92 4.22 -28.76
CA LYS A 541 -23.14 5.62 -29.15
C LYS A 541 -22.61 6.58 -28.09
N ALA A 542 -22.31 7.81 -28.53
CA ALA A 542 -21.98 8.88 -27.59
C ALA A 542 -23.12 9.02 -26.56
N GLY A 543 -22.78 8.95 -25.28
CA GLY A 543 -23.74 8.96 -24.18
C GLY A 543 -24.21 7.58 -23.70
N ASP A 544 -23.78 6.48 -24.32
CA ASP A 544 -23.97 5.14 -23.75
C ASP A 544 -23.14 5.03 -22.46
N VAL A 545 -23.80 4.60 -21.39
CA VAL A 545 -23.19 4.49 -20.07
C VAL A 545 -23.27 3.05 -19.58
N LEU A 546 -22.13 2.53 -19.17
CA LEU A 546 -22.03 1.29 -18.43
C LEU A 546 -21.72 1.61 -16.97
N THR A 547 -22.57 1.14 -16.06
CA THR A 547 -22.33 1.29 -14.63
C THR A 547 -22.05 -0.06 -14.00
N ILE A 548 -21.01 -0.09 -13.18
CA ILE A 548 -20.59 -1.27 -12.45
C ILE A 548 -20.77 -0.96 -10.97
N THR A 549 -21.62 -1.73 -10.31
CA THR A 549 -21.86 -1.60 -8.86
C THR A 549 -21.45 -2.89 -8.19
N SER A 550 -20.72 -2.81 -7.08
CA SER A 550 -20.57 -3.95 -6.19
C SER A 550 -21.39 -3.73 -4.93
N ASP A 551 -22.16 -4.75 -4.56
CA ASP A 551 -22.83 -4.77 -3.26
C ASP A 551 -21.78 -5.21 -2.24
N ALA A 552 -21.15 -4.29 -1.50
CA ALA A 552 -20.19 -4.68 -0.47
C ALA A 552 -20.91 -5.32 0.73
N MET A 553 -20.54 -6.55 1.12
CA MET A 553 -20.97 -7.14 2.39
C MET A 553 -19.92 -6.81 3.46
N VAL A 554 -20.24 -5.89 4.38
CA VAL A 554 -19.36 -5.55 5.50
C VAL A 554 -19.40 -6.67 6.54
N GLU A 555 -18.35 -7.49 6.63
CA GLU A 555 -18.15 -8.40 7.77
C GLU A 555 -17.50 -7.60 8.91
N SER A 556 -18.11 -7.65 10.10
CA SER A 556 -17.56 -7.03 11.30
C SER A 556 -16.39 -7.88 11.83
N LYS A 557 -15.16 -7.41 11.64
CA LYS A 557 -14.03 -7.86 12.48
C LYS A 557 -13.88 -6.95 13.69
N GLN A 558 -13.47 -7.53 14.81
CA GLN A 558 -13.08 -6.77 15.98
C GLN A 558 -11.87 -5.90 15.64
N ALA A 559 -11.86 -4.67 16.14
CA ALA A 559 -10.74 -3.75 15.99
C ALA A 559 -9.44 -4.44 16.43
N GLU A 560 -8.42 -4.44 15.57
CA GLU A 560 -7.07 -4.79 16.02
C GLU A 560 -6.65 -3.83 17.14
N THR A 561 -5.93 -4.35 18.13
CA THR A 561 -5.54 -3.65 19.34
C THR A 561 -4.50 -2.58 19.00
N GLY A 562 -4.96 -1.35 18.73
CA GLY A 562 -4.15 -0.18 18.35
C GLY A 562 -4.72 1.13 18.91
N LYS A 563 -3.87 2.17 18.99
CA LYS A 563 -4.04 3.44 19.74
C LYS A 563 -5.29 4.28 19.40
N ASP A 564 -6.07 3.90 18.40
CA ASP A 564 -7.16 4.70 17.85
C ASP A 564 -8.54 4.27 18.36
N ALA A 565 -8.72 3.05 18.88
CA ALA A 565 -10.01 2.63 19.47
C ALA A 565 -10.28 3.30 20.84
N PHE A 566 -11.56 3.46 21.22
CA PHE A 566 -11.91 3.82 22.59
C PHE A 566 -11.68 2.62 23.52
N HIS A 567 -10.77 2.77 24.47
CA HIS A 567 -10.53 1.78 25.51
C HIS A 567 -11.37 2.11 26.75
N LEU A 568 -12.27 1.20 27.11
CA LEU A 568 -13.07 1.29 28.33
C LEU A 568 -12.58 0.24 29.32
N GLN A 569 -12.00 0.69 30.43
CA GLN A 569 -11.64 -0.18 31.54
C GLN A 569 -12.92 -0.60 32.28
N VAL A 570 -13.39 -1.81 31.98
CA VAL A 570 -14.63 -2.40 32.52
C VAL A 570 -14.35 -3.52 33.53
N GLY A 571 -13.17 -3.52 34.15
CA GLY A 571 -12.82 -4.42 35.23
C GLY A 571 -11.87 -3.78 36.24
N ALA A 572 -11.71 -4.42 37.40
CA ALA A 572 -10.87 -3.90 38.48
C ALA A 572 -9.37 -4.14 38.27
N ASN A 573 -8.98 -4.99 37.30
CA ASN A 573 -7.58 -5.36 37.05
C ASN A 573 -7.09 -4.90 35.66
N ALA A 574 -5.78 -4.69 35.53
CA ALA A 574 -5.16 -4.31 34.25
C ALA A 574 -5.46 -5.33 33.14
N GLY A 575 -5.77 -4.83 31.93
CA GLY A 575 -6.10 -5.65 30.76
C GLY A 575 -7.56 -6.08 30.64
N GLN A 576 -8.42 -5.74 31.62
CA GLN A 576 -9.87 -5.96 31.54
C GLN A 576 -10.55 -4.78 30.83
N GLU A 577 -10.25 -4.63 29.54
CA GLU A 577 -10.72 -3.52 28.71
C GLU A 577 -11.66 -3.98 27.60
N VAL A 578 -12.59 -3.11 27.27
CA VAL A 578 -13.43 -3.20 26.08
C VAL A 578 -12.96 -2.13 25.11
N ALA A 579 -12.46 -2.56 23.95
CA ALA A 579 -12.21 -1.68 22.82
C ALA A 579 -13.50 -1.43 22.04
N LEU A 580 -13.81 -0.17 21.77
CA LEU A 580 -14.88 0.29 20.90
C LEU A 580 -14.26 1.15 19.78
N GLY A 581 -14.22 0.63 18.56
CA GLY A 581 -13.92 1.44 17.38
C GLY A 581 -15.22 1.94 16.77
N ILE A 582 -15.29 3.21 16.39
CA ILE A 582 -16.42 3.78 15.67
C ILE A 582 -15.92 4.26 14.31
N ASN A 583 -16.56 3.80 13.25
CA ASN A 583 -16.19 4.17 11.89
C ASN A 583 -16.61 5.60 11.57
N SER A 584 -15.93 6.21 10.59
CA SER A 584 -16.29 7.55 10.11
C SER A 584 -17.67 7.53 9.45
N MET A 585 -18.46 8.57 9.71
CA MET A 585 -19.76 8.82 9.07
C MET A 585 -19.75 10.10 8.24
N LYS A 586 -18.56 10.62 7.93
CA LYS A 586 -18.42 11.73 6.99
C LYS A 586 -19.01 11.34 5.65
N ALA A 587 -19.57 12.31 4.95
CA ALA A 587 -20.20 12.12 3.66
C ALA A 587 -19.21 11.55 2.62
N LYS A 588 -17.94 11.93 2.72
CA LYS A 588 -16.85 11.30 1.94
C LYS A 588 -16.69 9.81 2.24
N ASP A 589 -16.60 9.43 3.52
CA ASP A 589 -16.32 8.04 3.93
C ASP A 589 -17.56 7.12 3.78
N LEU A 590 -18.75 7.72 3.76
CA LEU A 590 -20.00 7.06 3.38
C LEU A 590 -20.18 6.93 1.87
N ASN A 591 -19.25 7.43 1.06
CA ASN A 591 -19.32 7.45 -0.40
C ASN A 591 -20.62 8.12 -0.89
N ILE A 592 -20.96 9.31 -0.39
CA ILE A 592 -22.11 10.11 -0.84
C ILE A 592 -21.71 11.48 -1.41
N VAL A 593 -20.42 11.66 -1.69
CA VAL A 593 -19.81 12.89 -2.22
C VAL A 593 -18.95 12.53 -3.43
N GLN A 594 -19.03 13.34 -4.48
CA GLN A 594 -18.13 13.26 -5.64
C GLN A 594 -16.82 13.97 -5.32
N THR A 595 -15.69 13.26 -5.42
CA THR A 595 -14.37 13.90 -5.36
C THR A 595 -13.86 14.18 -6.77
N LYS A 596 -13.81 15.45 -7.16
CA LYS A 596 -13.14 15.92 -8.37
C LYS A 596 -11.90 16.71 -7.98
N ASP A 597 -10.75 16.34 -8.53
CA ASP A 597 -9.48 17.09 -8.44
C ASP A 597 -8.98 17.40 -7.01
N GLY A 598 -9.23 16.51 -6.06
CA GLY A 598 -8.69 16.63 -4.68
C GLY A 598 -9.32 17.75 -3.83
N VAL A 599 -10.45 18.32 -4.25
CA VAL A 599 -11.26 19.24 -3.44
C VAL A 599 -12.38 18.48 -2.74
N GLU A 600 -12.58 18.75 -1.44
CA GLU A 600 -13.69 18.19 -0.67
C GLU A 600 -15.04 18.74 -1.16
N GLY A 601 -16.01 17.86 -1.48
CA GLY A 601 -17.38 18.13 -1.03
C GLY A 601 -18.49 18.54 -2.02
N GLU A 602 -18.55 18.07 -3.27
CA GLU A 602 -19.81 18.15 -4.03
C GLU A 602 -20.66 16.90 -3.77
N SER A 603 -21.95 17.05 -3.45
CA SER A 603 -22.82 15.89 -3.24
C SER A 603 -23.01 15.09 -4.54
N LEU A 604 -23.61 13.90 -4.43
CA LEU A 604 -23.94 13.12 -5.61
C LEU A 604 -24.88 13.88 -6.54
N LYS A 605 -24.48 14.00 -7.81
CA LYS A 605 -25.32 14.57 -8.85
C LYS A 605 -26.54 13.70 -9.11
N VAL A 606 -27.70 14.32 -9.16
CA VAL A 606 -29.01 13.77 -9.55
C VAL A 606 -29.67 14.61 -10.64
N THR A 607 -28.89 15.49 -11.29
CA THR A 607 -29.35 16.41 -12.34
C THR A 607 -29.81 15.69 -13.61
N SER A 608 -29.41 14.44 -13.81
CA SER A 608 -29.91 13.58 -14.89
C SER A 608 -30.57 12.31 -14.34
N GLN A 609 -31.44 11.71 -15.15
CA GLN A 609 -32.15 10.48 -14.81
C GLN A 609 -31.20 9.33 -14.46
N ALA A 610 -30.16 9.18 -15.29
CA ALA A 610 -29.14 8.17 -15.10
C ALA A 610 -28.36 8.42 -13.79
N ASP A 611 -28.00 9.68 -13.50
CA ASP A 611 -27.25 10.03 -12.28
C ASP A 611 -28.11 9.79 -11.03
N ALA A 612 -29.39 10.15 -11.08
CA ALA A 612 -30.34 9.92 -10.00
C ALA A 612 -30.53 8.42 -9.68
N SER A 613 -30.65 7.57 -10.70
CA SER A 613 -30.77 6.12 -10.51
C SER A 613 -29.53 5.51 -9.83
N LEU A 614 -28.35 6.03 -10.09
CA LEU A 614 -27.12 5.59 -9.43
C LEU A 614 -26.95 6.12 -8.03
N ALA A 615 -27.36 7.36 -7.79
CA ALA A 615 -27.39 7.93 -6.46
C ALA A 615 -28.24 7.07 -5.51
N VAL A 616 -29.37 6.50 -5.97
CA VAL A 616 -30.18 5.54 -5.19
C VAL A 616 -29.33 4.37 -4.65
N LYS A 617 -28.52 3.74 -5.51
CA LYS A 617 -27.68 2.60 -5.10
C LYS A 617 -26.60 3.01 -4.11
N ALA A 618 -25.98 4.17 -4.32
CA ALA A 618 -24.97 4.69 -3.41
C ALA A 618 -25.56 5.02 -2.03
N TYR A 619 -26.75 5.62 -1.99
CA TYR A 619 -27.47 5.83 -0.74
C TYR A 619 -27.87 4.51 -0.08
N ASP A 620 -28.26 3.47 -0.85
CA ASP A 620 -28.50 2.13 -0.30
C ASP A 620 -27.25 1.54 0.37
N MET A 621 -26.08 1.67 -0.25
CA MET A 621 -24.81 1.25 0.34
C MET A 621 -24.46 2.05 1.60
N ALA A 622 -24.62 3.37 1.57
CA ALA A 622 -24.40 4.22 2.74
C ALA A 622 -25.35 3.86 3.90
N ILE A 623 -26.62 3.59 3.60
CA ILE A 623 -27.61 3.11 4.57
C ILE A 623 -27.17 1.78 5.19
N GLN A 624 -26.66 0.85 4.39
CA GLN A 624 -26.14 -0.43 4.88
C GLN A 624 -24.89 -0.26 5.77
N LYS A 625 -23.96 0.64 5.41
CA LYS A 625 -22.78 0.98 6.23
C LYS A 625 -23.21 1.52 7.61
N VAL A 626 -24.12 2.49 7.63
CA VAL A 626 -24.67 3.07 8.88
C VAL A 626 -25.43 2.01 9.69
N SER A 627 -26.25 1.18 9.04
CA SER A 627 -27.01 0.11 9.69
C SER A 627 -26.10 -0.92 10.36
N THR A 628 -25.01 -1.31 9.68
CA THR A 628 -24.00 -2.23 10.22
C THR A 628 -23.31 -1.64 11.44
N GLU A 629 -22.96 -0.36 11.41
CA GLU A 629 -22.34 0.30 12.57
C GLU A 629 -23.32 0.38 13.76
N ARG A 630 -24.60 0.69 13.52
CA ARG A 630 -25.64 0.67 14.57
C ARG A 630 -25.80 -0.72 15.19
N ALA A 631 -25.80 -1.77 14.37
CA ALA A 631 -25.88 -3.14 14.88
C ALA A 631 -24.69 -3.49 15.80
N LYS A 632 -23.48 -3.03 15.45
CA LYS A 632 -22.27 -3.19 16.27
C LYS A 632 -22.32 -2.39 17.58
N MET A 633 -22.90 -1.19 17.55
CA MET A 633 -23.13 -0.37 18.74
C MET A 633 -24.14 -1.03 19.69
N GLY A 634 -25.25 -1.54 19.17
CA GLY A 634 -26.24 -2.29 19.97
C GLY A 634 -25.67 -3.57 20.57
N ALA A 635 -24.86 -4.33 19.82
CA ALA A 635 -24.17 -5.50 20.35
C ALA A 635 -23.18 -5.13 21.49
N THR A 636 -22.48 -4.01 21.36
CA THR A 636 -21.55 -3.54 22.40
C THR A 636 -22.30 -3.02 23.63
N GLN A 637 -23.42 -2.34 23.46
CA GLN A 637 -24.30 -1.94 24.56
C GLN A 637 -24.78 -3.17 25.34
N ASN A 638 -25.33 -4.18 24.67
CA ASN A 638 -25.78 -5.42 25.32
C ASN A 638 -24.63 -6.09 26.11
N ARG A 639 -23.42 -6.09 25.55
CA ARG A 639 -22.24 -6.62 26.23
C ARG A 639 -21.86 -5.81 27.46
N LEU A 640 -21.93 -4.47 27.40
CA LEU A 640 -21.66 -3.60 28.54
C LEU A 640 -22.73 -3.75 29.63
N GLU A 641 -24.01 -3.89 29.28
CA GLU A 641 -25.10 -4.15 30.24
C GLU A 641 -24.89 -5.47 31.00
N HIS A 642 -24.55 -6.55 30.28
CA HIS A 642 -24.19 -7.82 30.92
C HIS A 642 -22.92 -7.71 31.76
N THR A 643 -21.95 -6.90 31.32
CA THR A 643 -20.72 -6.66 32.09
C THR A 643 -21.04 -5.92 33.39
N ILE A 644 -21.87 -4.87 33.37
CA ILE A 644 -22.34 -4.15 34.55
C ILE A 644 -23.01 -5.11 35.53
N ALA A 645 -23.97 -5.92 35.08
CA ALA A 645 -24.64 -6.89 35.94
C ALA A 645 -23.66 -7.88 36.61
N ASN A 646 -22.65 -8.33 35.88
CA ASN A 646 -21.61 -9.22 36.41
C ASN A 646 -20.67 -8.51 37.41
N LEU A 647 -20.28 -7.26 37.12
CA LEU A 647 -19.46 -6.44 38.00
C LEU A 647 -20.19 -6.14 39.32
N ASP A 648 -21.47 -5.76 39.25
CA ASP A 648 -22.30 -5.46 40.41
C ASP A 648 -22.51 -6.72 41.27
N THR A 649 -22.80 -7.86 40.65
CA THR A 649 -22.89 -9.16 41.36
C THR A 649 -21.56 -9.52 42.02
N SER A 650 -20.44 -9.30 41.34
CA SER A 650 -19.10 -9.55 41.88
C SER A 650 -18.77 -8.61 43.04
N ALA A 651 -19.15 -7.33 42.94
CA ALA A 651 -18.99 -6.35 44.00
C ALA A 651 -19.84 -6.71 45.23
N GLU A 652 -21.09 -7.14 45.05
CA GLU A 652 -21.97 -7.60 46.13
C GLU A 652 -21.40 -8.86 46.82
N ASN A 653 -20.93 -9.83 46.04
CA ASN A 653 -20.30 -11.04 46.58
C ASN A 653 -19.05 -10.72 47.39
N LEU A 654 -18.20 -9.81 46.89
CA LEU A 654 -17.01 -9.36 47.63
C LEU A 654 -17.38 -8.53 48.85
N GLN A 655 -18.43 -7.72 48.80
CA GLN A 655 -18.94 -6.96 49.94
C GLN A 655 -19.48 -7.89 51.03
N SER A 656 -20.20 -8.95 50.66
CA SER A 656 -20.66 -10.00 51.59
C SER A 656 -19.48 -10.75 52.22
N ALA A 657 -18.45 -11.06 51.42
CA ALA A 657 -17.22 -11.67 51.92
C ALA A 657 -16.44 -10.73 52.86
N GLU A 658 -16.36 -9.44 52.54
CA GLU A 658 -15.72 -8.42 53.37
C GLU A 658 -16.47 -8.24 54.70
N SER A 659 -17.80 -8.19 54.66
CA SER A 659 -18.67 -8.14 55.84
C SER A 659 -18.42 -9.34 56.77
N ARG A 660 -18.31 -10.57 56.24
CA ARG A 660 -17.99 -11.76 57.07
C ARG A 660 -16.62 -11.69 57.74
N ILE A 661 -15.66 -10.99 57.14
CA ILE A 661 -14.30 -10.84 57.67
C ILE A 661 -14.25 -9.69 58.68
N ARG A 662 -14.88 -8.57 58.37
CA ARG A 662 -14.68 -7.30 59.08
C ARG A 662 -15.82 -6.97 60.02
N ASP A 663 -17.06 -7.35 59.75
CA ASP A 663 -18.20 -6.96 60.58
C ASP A 663 -18.29 -7.81 61.85
N VAL A 664 -18.74 -7.18 62.93
CA VAL A 664 -18.95 -7.85 64.21
C VAL A 664 -20.36 -8.42 64.31
N ASN A 665 -20.48 -9.63 64.86
CA ASN A 665 -21.77 -10.13 65.31
C ASN A 665 -22.17 -9.39 66.59
N MET A 666 -23.00 -8.37 66.45
CA MET A 666 -23.43 -7.48 67.54
C MET A 666 -24.01 -8.26 68.73
N ALA A 667 -24.81 -9.30 68.47
CA ALA A 667 -25.40 -10.09 69.55
C ALA A 667 -24.34 -10.82 70.38
N LYS A 668 -23.34 -11.41 69.72
CA LYS A 668 -22.23 -12.09 70.42
C LYS A 668 -21.35 -11.11 71.18
N GLU A 669 -20.96 -10.01 70.56
CA GLU A 669 -20.07 -9.03 71.20
C GLU A 669 -20.77 -8.30 72.36
N MET A 670 -22.10 -8.13 72.32
CA MET A 670 -22.88 -7.63 73.47
C MET A 670 -22.90 -8.62 74.65
N VAL A 671 -22.93 -9.93 74.38
CA VAL A 671 -22.80 -10.96 75.42
C VAL A 671 -21.40 -10.92 76.04
N ASP A 672 -20.36 -10.80 75.23
CA ASP A 672 -18.98 -10.70 75.72
C ASP A 672 -18.74 -9.38 76.48
N TYR A 673 -19.31 -8.26 76.03
CA TYR A 673 -19.31 -6.99 76.74
C TYR A 673 -19.99 -7.11 78.11
N SER A 674 -21.20 -7.71 78.15
CA SER A 674 -21.96 -7.94 79.39
C SER A 674 -21.19 -8.85 80.36
N LYS A 675 -20.61 -9.95 79.86
CA LYS A 675 -19.74 -10.84 80.63
C LYS A 675 -18.53 -10.09 81.21
N ASN A 676 -17.84 -9.28 80.42
CA ASN A 676 -16.69 -8.51 80.88
C ASN A 676 -17.08 -7.42 81.88
N ASN A 677 -18.27 -6.83 81.76
CA ASN A 677 -18.81 -5.88 82.74
C ASN A 677 -19.08 -6.56 84.09
N ILE A 678 -19.71 -7.74 84.09
CA ILE A 678 -19.94 -8.53 85.32
C ILE A 678 -18.60 -8.95 85.95
N LEU A 679 -17.65 -9.42 85.14
CA LEU A 679 -16.31 -9.79 85.61
C LEU A 679 -15.52 -8.60 86.17
N GLN A 680 -15.69 -7.40 85.61
CA GLN A 680 -15.06 -6.18 86.13
C GLN A 680 -15.56 -5.86 87.54
N GLN A 681 -16.88 -5.92 87.75
CA GLN A 681 -17.49 -5.72 89.07
C GLN A 681 -17.03 -6.79 90.08
N ALA A 682 -16.95 -8.05 89.64
CA ALA A 682 -16.43 -9.15 90.46
C ALA A 682 -14.93 -9.00 90.79
N ALA A 683 -14.10 -8.57 89.83
CA ALA A 683 -12.66 -8.37 90.01
C ALA A 683 -12.35 -7.15 90.90
N GLN A 684 -13.15 -6.09 90.83
CA GLN A 684 -13.08 -4.96 91.79
C GLN A 684 -13.42 -5.42 93.21
N SER A 685 -14.45 -6.27 93.35
CA SER A 685 -14.84 -6.86 94.63
C SER A 685 -13.75 -7.79 95.18
N MET A 686 -13.13 -8.63 94.34
CA MET A 686 -11.99 -9.47 94.73
C MET A 686 -10.73 -8.67 95.08
N LEU A 687 -10.46 -7.57 94.38
CA LEU A 687 -9.35 -6.66 94.72
C LEU A 687 -9.59 -5.98 96.07
N ALA A 688 -10.82 -5.52 96.31
CA ALA A 688 -11.22 -4.98 97.62
C ALA A 688 -11.06 -6.04 98.73
N GLN A 689 -11.51 -7.28 98.49
CA GLN A 689 -11.39 -8.39 99.44
C GLN A 689 -9.94 -8.81 99.70
N ALA A 690 -9.09 -8.86 98.67
CA ALA A 690 -7.66 -9.19 98.78
C ALA A 690 -6.86 -8.09 99.49
N ASN A 691 -7.28 -6.82 99.39
CA ASN A 691 -6.74 -5.72 100.17
C ASN A 691 -7.23 -5.77 101.63
N GLN A 692 -8.50 -6.15 101.85
CA GLN A 692 -9.07 -6.28 103.19
C GLN A 692 -8.45 -7.43 103.98
N SER A 693 -8.11 -8.56 103.35
CA SER A 693 -7.43 -9.68 104.02
C SER A 693 -6.01 -9.33 104.47
N THR A 694 -5.27 -8.51 103.71
CA THR A 694 -3.94 -8.02 104.12
C THR A 694 -4.03 -6.90 105.16
N GLN A 695 -5.01 -5.99 105.03
CA GLN A 695 -5.25 -4.95 106.03
C GLN A 695 -5.75 -5.53 107.36
N GLY A 696 -6.57 -6.58 107.35
CA GLY A 696 -7.02 -7.29 108.55
C GLY A 696 -5.88 -7.98 109.29
N VAL A 697 -4.91 -8.54 108.55
CA VAL A 697 -3.67 -9.08 109.15
C VAL A 697 -2.76 -7.95 109.65
N LEU A 698 -2.68 -6.82 108.96
CA LEU A 698 -1.92 -5.64 109.42
C LEU A 698 -2.53 -5.02 110.69
N SER A 699 -3.86 -5.02 110.81
CA SER A 699 -4.57 -4.51 112.00
C SER A 699 -4.44 -5.44 113.20
N LEU A 700 -4.21 -6.74 112.97
CA LEU A 700 -3.91 -7.72 114.02
C LEU A 700 -2.44 -7.68 114.48
N LEU A 701 -1.57 -7.00 113.72
CA LEU A 701 -0.13 -6.81 114.01
C LEU A 701 0.21 -5.39 114.48
N ARG A 702 -0.78 -4.52 114.67
CA ARG A 702 -0.62 -3.17 115.25
C ARG A 702 -0.91 -3.14 116.73
#